data_AF-A0A2A8S5T5-F1
#
_entry.id   AF-A0A2A8S5T5-F1
#
_cell.length_a   1.000
_cell.length_b   1.000
_cell.length_c   1.000
_cell.angle_alpha   90.00
_cell.angle_beta   90.00
_cell.angle_gamma   90.00
#
_symmetry.space_group_name_H-M   'P 1'
#
loop_
_entity.id
_entity.type
_entity.pdbx_description
1 polymer ?
#
loop_
_entity_poly.entity_id
_entity_poly.type
_entity_poly.pdbx_seq_one_letter_code
_entity_poly.pdbx_strand_id
1 'polypeptide(L)'
;MLGNLKQGEKITVLGKENGWAKIAYNGKEGYVSLEFVKLEEKPAEKPPENIVTGTQETGTVTATNLRVRSAANTNSTILGNLKQGEKITVLGKENGWAKIAYNGKEGYVSLEFVKLEGKPAEKPAEKPPENIVTGTQEIGTVTATSLRVRSAANTSSTILGNLKQGEKVTILGKENGWAKIAYNGKEGYVSLEFVQISTGSDANDGNKGQVTEERGTVNASLLNVRQGPSTSASVVARLHNGESVSVLSKENGWAKIRVNGVEGYVSLQFLKLKQASSYEVVTATKKVQKSNGKEAEQELQTMQEDGYIVSDGKVVNMKQGFVRANGVVNIYDIATGKKLTYVRDGADLKFVKVDGDRVYVKIDGTTGYVNIDDVTLYPNMLHESTSYYTVKDGKLYHYVYNASSKKYTTSQVGNAPKHLEEGERYEAFDKTQIGGQDSYQYFEYMPLRVTSTYTGKDINDFFRKYSPDSPLIGTGQYFVNAAQKYSLNAGYLVSHAVLESGWGKSRIAQDKKNLFGFRAVDSDPYNGATAFNTWEEGIDFCASYIDQNYLNPKGWTYNGGNLGDKSQGMNVMYASDENWGQQIGSLMNRLDAMNGGKDLNKYQLGMLQQGSVLYKNLANEQASSVSSNIMVAIKRTIQTSNGTYYELVSDNKAYTSVYAKADSVKLVSSY
;
A
#
# COMPACT_ATOMS: atom_id res chain seq x y z
N MET A 1 -31.47 33.80 -27.92
CA MET A 1 -31.29 33.16 -26.60
C MET A 1 -29.96 32.41 -26.62
N LEU A 2 -29.01 32.73 -25.74
CA LEU A 2 -27.64 32.15 -25.74
C LEU A 2 -27.53 30.82 -24.97
N GLY A 3 -28.55 30.49 -24.17
CA GLY A 3 -28.66 29.26 -23.39
C GLY A 3 -29.47 29.51 -22.11
N ASN A 4 -29.57 28.48 -21.26
CA ASN A 4 -30.23 28.53 -19.96
C ASN A 4 -29.19 28.35 -18.85
N LEU A 5 -29.24 29.20 -17.83
CA LEU A 5 -28.45 29.06 -16.62
C LEU A 5 -29.23 28.23 -15.60
N LYS A 6 -28.57 27.26 -14.96
CA LYS A 6 -29.17 26.48 -13.87
C LYS A 6 -29.01 27.21 -12.53
N GLN A 7 -29.94 27.00 -11.61
CA GLN A 7 -29.86 27.55 -10.25
C GLN A 7 -28.57 27.06 -9.58
N GLY A 8 -27.74 28.00 -9.10
CA GLY A 8 -26.44 27.72 -8.47
C GLY A 8 -25.23 27.74 -9.43
N GLU A 9 -25.45 27.88 -10.73
CA GLU A 9 -24.38 27.99 -11.73
C GLU A 9 -23.62 29.31 -11.58
N LYS A 10 -22.30 29.25 -11.40
CA LYS A 10 -21.44 30.44 -11.21
C LYS A 10 -21.08 31.06 -12.56
N ILE A 11 -21.33 32.35 -12.72
CA ILE A 11 -21.07 33.12 -13.93
C ILE A 11 -20.18 34.33 -13.65
N THR A 12 -19.35 34.71 -14.61
CA THR A 12 -18.52 35.92 -14.49
C THR A 12 -19.31 37.12 -14.99
N VAL A 13 -19.56 38.08 -14.10
CA VAL A 13 -20.23 39.35 -14.43
C VAL A 13 -19.19 40.35 -14.94
N LEU A 14 -19.36 40.77 -16.20
CA LEU A 14 -18.51 41.72 -16.91
C LEU A 14 -18.96 43.18 -16.76
N GLY A 15 -20.22 43.41 -16.38
CA GLY A 15 -20.81 44.73 -16.19
C GLY A 15 -22.27 44.66 -15.73
N LYS A 16 -22.84 45.76 -15.25
CA LYS A 16 -24.24 45.84 -14.79
C LYS A 16 -24.87 47.13 -15.32
N GLU A 17 -26.07 47.04 -15.87
CA GLU A 17 -26.83 48.20 -16.32
C GLU A 17 -28.33 47.89 -16.32
N ASN A 18 -29.17 48.84 -15.89
CA ASN A 18 -30.63 48.80 -16.01
C ASN A 18 -31.30 47.48 -15.55
N GLY A 19 -30.81 46.88 -14.46
CA GLY A 19 -31.37 45.64 -13.90
C GLY A 19 -30.83 44.34 -14.51
N TRP A 20 -29.84 44.42 -15.41
CA TRP A 20 -29.22 43.26 -16.05
C TRP A 20 -27.72 43.18 -15.77
N ALA A 21 -27.21 41.96 -15.63
CA ALA A 21 -25.78 41.65 -15.59
C ALA A 21 -25.32 41.22 -16.98
N LYS A 22 -24.30 41.91 -17.53
CA LYS A 22 -23.55 41.44 -18.69
C LYS A 22 -22.62 40.32 -18.24
N ILE A 23 -22.66 39.17 -18.91
CA ILE A 23 -21.93 37.95 -18.53
C ILE A 23 -21.20 37.36 -19.73
N ALA A 24 -20.11 36.63 -19.47
CA ALA A 24 -19.53 35.72 -20.46
C ALA A 24 -20.15 34.33 -20.29
N TYR A 25 -20.77 33.78 -21.34
CA TYR A 25 -21.40 32.47 -21.33
C TYR A 25 -21.13 31.73 -22.65
N ASN A 26 -20.55 30.52 -22.56
CA ASN A 26 -20.13 29.72 -23.73
C ASN A 26 -19.27 30.47 -24.76
N GLY A 27 -18.34 31.31 -24.29
CA GLY A 27 -17.44 32.08 -25.16
C GLY A 27 -18.07 33.28 -25.87
N LYS A 28 -19.33 33.64 -25.55
CA LYS A 28 -20.02 34.82 -26.06
C LYS A 28 -20.50 35.72 -24.91
N GLU A 29 -20.71 37.00 -25.18
CA GLU A 29 -21.30 37.93 -24.21
C GLU A 29 -22.83 37.85 -24.25
N GLY A 30 -23.45 37.79 -23.06
CA GLY A 30 -24.90 37.75 -22.89
C GLY A 30 -25.37 38.59 -21.70
N TYR A 31 -26.68 38.70 -21.52
CA TYR A 31 -27.28 39.41 -20.39
C TYR A 31 -28.22 38.48 -19.63
N VAL A 32 -28.17 38.55 -18.30
CA VAL A 32 -29.09 37.85 -17.39
C VAL A 32 -29.67 38.85 -16.40
N SER A 33 -30.94 38.69 -16.04
CA SER A 33 -31.61 39.59 -15.08
C SER A 33 -30.94 39.48 -13.71
N LEU A 34 -30.64 40.62 -13.09
CA LEU A 34 -30.01 40.66 -11.77
C LEU A 34 -30.89 40.05 -10.67
N GLU A 35 -32.20 39.93 -10.90
CA GLU A 35 -33.13 39.29 -9.95
C GLU A 35 -32.85 37.80 -9.74
N PHE A 36 -32.19 37.14 -10.70
CA PHE A 36 -31.85 35.72 -10.65
C PHE A 36 -30.35 35.47 -10.39
N VAL A 37 -29.57 36.52 -10.14
CA VAL A 37 -28.12 36.43 -9.93
C VAL A 37 -27.78 36.89 -8.51
N LYS A 38 -27.32 35.95 -7.68
CA LYS A 38 -26.70 36.29 -6.40
C LYS A 38 -25.26 36.74 -6.64
N LEU A 39 -25.00 38.02 -6.41
CA LEU A 39 -23.67 38.61 -6.56
C LEU A 39 -22.84 38.29 -5.31
N GLU A 40 -21.79 37.49 -5.46
CA GLU A 40 -20.77 37.30 -4.44
C GLU A 40 -19.61 38.25 -4.74
N GLU A 41 -19.37 39.23 -3.87
CA GLU A 41 -18.19 40.10 -3.99
C GLU A 41 -16.96 39.29 -3.60
N LYS A 42 -16.00 39.19 -4.52
CA LYS A 42 -14.66 38.72 -4.19
C LYS A 42 -14.07 39.68 -3.16
N PRO A 43 -13.51 39.22 -2.03
CA PRO A 43 -12.85 40.12 -1.08
C PRO A 43 -11.75 40.88 -1.82
N ALA A 44 -11.87 42.21 -1.86
CA ALA A 44 -10.76 43.06 -2.24
C ALA A 44 -9.72 42.97 -1.11
N GLU A 45 -8.56 42.38 -1.39
CA GLU A 45 -7.39 42.57 -0.53
C GLU A 45 -7.07 44.06 -0.49
N LYS A 46 -7.18 44.67 0.69
CA LYS A 46 -6.71 46.02 0.95
C LYS A 46 -5.20 46.07 0.67
N PRO A 47 -4.70 47.01 -0.15
CA PRO A 47 -3.26 47.26 -0.18
C PRO A 47 -2.82 47.85 1.18
N PRO A 48 -1.62 47.51 1.68
CA PRO A 48 -1.03 48.30 2.75
C PRO A 48 -0.87 49.75 2.29
N GLU A 49 -1.39 50.68 3.10
CA GLU A 49 -1.32 52.12 2.86
C GLU A 49 0.11 52.64 3.01
N ASN A 50 0.51 53.48 2.05
CA ASN A 50 1.60 54.47 2.08
C ASN A 50 2.99 53.99 2.50
N ILE A 51 3.80 53.58 1.52
CA ILE A 51 5.27 53.67 1.61
C ILE A 51 5.62 55.14 1.83
N VAL A 52 5.92 55.50 3.08
CA VAL A 52 6.31 56.87 3.47
C VAL A 52 7.62 57.22 2.76
N THR A 53 7.64 58.39 2.12
CA THR A 53 8.84 58.88 1.42
C THR A 53 9.95 59.11 2.44
N GLY A 54 11.02 58.32 2.35
CA GLY A 54 12.20 58.41 3.18
C GLY A 54 13.38 59.10 2.47
N THR A 55 14.58 58.98 3.02
CA THR A 55 15.82 59.41 2.37
C THR A 55 15.94 58.80 0.97
N GLN A 56 16.15 59.64 -0.04
CA GLN A 56 16.29 59.19 -1.43
C GLN A 56 17.56 58.35 -1.59
N GLU A 57 17.39 57.12 -2.07
CA GLU A 57 18.48 56.19 -2.38
C GLU A 57 18.53 55.94 -3.89
N THR A 58 19.71 55.67 -4.43
CA THR A 58 19.86 55.22 -5.83
C THR A 58 19.98 53.70 -5.88
N GLY A 59 19.29 53.06 -6.82
CA GLY A 59 19.39 51.63 -7.08
C GLY A 59 19.62 51.30 -8.55
N THR A 60 20.17 50.13 -8.82
CA THR A 60 20.45 49.61 -10.16
C THR A 60 19.62 48.34 -10.39
N VAL A 61 18.88 48.29 -11.49
CA VAL A 61 17.99 47.17 -11.83
C VAL A 61 18.80 45.92 -12.19
N THR A 62 18.50 44.78 -11.56
CA THR A 62 19.20 43.51 -11.80
C THR A 62 18.46 42.56 -12.73
N ALA A 63 17.15 42.75 -12.94
CA ALA A 63 16.34 41.94 -13.84
C ALA A 63 16.42 42.43 -15.30
N THR A 64 16.38 41.49 -16.25
CA THR A 64 16.41 41.77 -17.70
C THR A 64 15.24 42.64 -18.16
N ASN A 65 14.08 42.52 -17.50
CA ASN A 65 12.89 43.33 -17.75
C ASN A 65 12.05 43.44 -16.47
N LEU A 66 12.11 44.58 -15.78
CA LEU A 66 11.42 44.84 -14.51
C LEU A 66 10.18 45.71 -14.74
N ARG A 67 9.00 45.19 -14.38
CA ARG A 67 7.73 45.93 -14.50
C ARG A 67 7.59 46.99 -13.41
N VAL A 68 7.29 48.22 -13.81
CA VAL A 68 6.89 49.32 -12.93
C VAL A 68 5.37 49.31 -12.80
N ARG A 69 4.86 49.40 -11.58
CA ARG A 69 3.44 49.22 -11.27
C ARG A 69 2.83 50.42 -10.57
N SER A 70 1.51 50.52 -10.62
CA SER A 70 0.73 51.60 -10.00
C SER A 70 0.54 51.44 -8.49
N ALA A 71 0.69 50.24 -7.95
CA ALA A 71 0.72 49.98 -6.51
C ALA A 71 1.75 48.88 -6.17
N ALA A 72 2.12 48.77 -4.89
CA ALA A 72 3.05 47.78 -4.35
C ALA A 72 2.46 46.36 -4.29
N ASN A 73 1.92 45.86 -5.41
CA ASN A 73 1.40 44.52 -5.57
C ASN A 73 1.42 44.09 -7.06
N THR A 74 1.41 42.79 -7.32
CA THR A 74 1.53 42.20 -8.66
C THR A 74 0.25 42.24 -9.50
N ASN A 75 -0.89 42.56 -8.88
CA ASN A 75 -2.20 42.66 -9.54
C ASN A 75 -2.52 44.08 -10.04
N SER A 76 -1.73 45.08 -9.65
CA SER A 76 -1.91 46.47 -10.05
C SER A 76 -1.44 46.73 -11.48
N THR A 77 -2.02 47.77 -12.10
CA THR A 77 -1.75 48.20 -13.47
C THR A 77 -0.26 48.44 -13.67
N ILE A 78 0.28 47.93 -14.78
CA ILE A 78 1.67 48.12 -15.20
C ILE A 78 1.79 49.51 -15.84
N LEU A 79 2.62 50.36 -15.27
CA LEU A 79 2.90 51.73 -15.75
C LEU A 79 4.02 51.76 -16.80
N GLY A 80 4.89 50.75 -16.81
CA GLY A 80 6.01 50.67 -17.73
C GLY A 80 6.99 49.57 -17.34
N ASN A 81 8.18 49.58 -17.96
CA ASN A 81 9.25 48.63 -17.68
C ASN A 81 10.61 49.33 -17.59
N LEU A 82 11.54 48.69 -16.86
CA LEU A 82 12.94 49.08 -16.71
C LEU A 82 13.83 47.91 -17.14
N LYS A 83 14.93 48.19 -17.83
CA LYS A 83 15.89 47.16 -18.26
C LYS A 83 17.01 46.95 -17.25
N GLN A 84 17.68 45.82 -17.36
CA GLN A 84 18.84 45.50 -16.53
C GLN A 84 19.93 46.57 -16.67
N GLY A 85 20.47 47.00 -15.53
CA GLY A 85 21.49 48.04 -15.44
C GLY A 85 20.95 49.47 -15.39
N GLU A 86 19.64 49.68 -15.60
CA GLU A 86 19.05 51.01 -15.46
C GLU A 86 19.10 51.48 -14.00
N LYS A 87 19.45 52.75 -13.79
CA LYS A 87 19.48 53.39 -12.48
C LYS A 87 18.13 54.01 -12.16
N ILE A 88 17.66 53.79 -10.94
CA ILE A 88 16.38 54.30 -10.43
C ILE A 88 16.58 55.06 -9.11
N THR A 89 15.74 56.06 -8.88
CA THR A 89 15.67 56.75 -7.59
C THR A 89 14.57 56.12 -6.76
N VAL A 90 14.95 55.57 -5.61
CA VAL A 90 14.06 54.95 -4.63
C VAL A 90 13.63 56.00 -3.61
N LEU A 91 12.33 56.23 -3.57
CA LEU A 91 11.67 57.22 -2.71
C LEU A 91 11.27 56.62 -1.35
N GLY A 92 11.11 55.29 -1.28
CA GLY A 92 10.84 54.56 -0.04
C GLY A 92 10.74 53.06 -0.31
N LYS A 93 10.82 52.23 0.74
CA LYS A 93 10.81 50.77 0.64
C LYS A 93 10.08 50.13 1.82
N GLU A 94 9.17 49.20 1.54
CA GLU A 94 8.44 48.44 2.55
C GLU A 94 7.88 47.14 1.94
N ASN A 95 7.76 46.08 2.75
CA ASN A 95 7.11 44.82 2.36
C ASN A 95 7.57 44.23 1.01
N GLY A 96 8.88 44.32 0.71
CA GLY A 96 9.46 43.77 -0.53
C GLY A 96 9.29 44.64 -1.79
N TRP A 97 8.72 45.84 -1.67
CA TRP A 97 8.54 46.78 -2.78
C TRP A 97 9.30 48.09 -2.56
N ALA A 98 9.80 48.66 -3.65
CA ALA A 98 10.37 49.99 -3.72
C ALA A 98 9.41 50.94 -4.44
N LYS A 99 9.12 52.08 -3.81
CA LYS A 99 8.49 53.23 -4.46
C LYS A 99 9.56 54.03 -5.19
N ILE A 100 9.34 54.33 -6.47
CA ILE A 100 10.34 54.95 -7.35
C ILE A 100 9.75 56.15 -8.10
N ALA A 101 10.62 57.09 -8.46
CA ALA A 101 10.28 58.11 -9.45
C ALA A 101 10.40 57.51 -10.86
N TYR A 102 9.31 57.52 -11.63
CA TYR A 102 9.25 56.97 -12.98
C TYR A 102 8.46 57.90 -13.92
N ASN A 103 9.12 58.44 -14.96
CA ASN A 103 8.52 59.33 -15.97
C ASN A 103 7.69 60.50 -15.38
N GLY A 104 8.20 61.15 -14.33
CA GLY A 104 7.53 62.28 -13.67
C GLY A 104 6.34 61.90 -12.76
N LYS A 105 6.09 60.60 -12.57
CA LYS A 105 5.09 60.06 -11.62
C LYS A 105 5.74 59.08 -10.64
N GLU A 106 4.96 58.64 -9.65
CA GLU A 106 5.37 57.59 -8.73
C GLU A 106 5.00 56.21 -9.29
N GLY A 107 5.90 55.23 -9.15
CA GLY A 107 5.67 53.84 -9.53
C GLY A 107 6.28 52.89 -8.51
N TYR A 108 5.93 51.61 -8.58
CA TYR A 108 6.37 50.58 -7.64
C TYR A 108 7.05 49.42 -8.35
N VAL A 109 8.19 48.97 -7.83
CA VAL A 109 8.97 47.84 -8.36
C VAL A 109 9.37 46.89 -7.23
N SER A 110 9.58 45.60 -7.53
CA SER A 110 10.02 44.64 -6.51
C SER A 110 11.49 44.88 -6.13
N LEU A 111 11.77 44.92 -4.81
CA LEU A 111 13.12 45.06 -4.26
C LEU A 111 14.02 43.86 -4.60
N GLU A 112 13.45 42.69 -4.90
CA GLU A 112 14.23 41.51 -5.32
C GLU A 112 15.06 41.80 -6.58
N PHE A 113 14.63 42.77 -7.40
CA PHE A 113 15.25 43.11 -8.67
C PHE A 113 15.96 44.46 -8.69
N VAL A 114 16.24 45.03 -7.51
CA VAL A 114 16.90 46.34 -7.37
C VAL A 114 18.10 46.21 -6.42
N LYS A 115 19.30 46.51 -6.93
CA LYS A 115 20.53 46.60 -6.14
C LYS A 115 20.77 48.06 -5.72
N LEU A 116 20.58 48.37 -4.44
CA LEU A 116 20.78 49.72 -3.90
C LEU A 116 22.29 50.06 -3.82
N GLU A 117 22.66 51.29 -4.18
CA GLU A 117 24.05 51.80 -4.18
C GLU A 117 24.28 52.71 -2.95
N GLY A 118 25.05 52.22 -1.96
CA GLY A 118 25.40 52.94 -0.73
C GLY A 118 26.03 52.01 0.31
N LYS A 119 27.01 52.51 1.10
CA LYS A 119 27.91 51.75 1.99
C LYS A 119 27.22 50.68 2.87
N PRO A 120 27.90 49.56 3.15
CA PRO A 120 27.31 48.40 3.81
C PRO A 120 27.07 48.71 5.29
N ALA A 121 25.80 48.83 5.66
CA ALA A 121 25.37 48.67 7.04
C ALA A 121 24.72 47.29 7.13
N GLU A 122 25.36 46.39 7.87
CA GLU A 122 24.74 45.18 8.39
C GLU A 122 23.36 45.53 8.95
N LYS A 123 22.32 44.86 8.46
CA LYS A 123 20.98 44.94 9.06
C LYS A 123 20.30 43.58 8.99
N PRO A 124 19.37 43.33 9.92
CA PRO A 124 19.49 42.32 10.95
C PRO A 124 18.88 41.02 10.45
N ALA A 125 19.31 39.89 11.00
CA ALA A 125 18.54 38.65 10.87
C ALA A 125 17.10 38.93 11.34
N GLU A 126 16.14 38.94 10.42
CA GLU A 126 14.74 38.82 10.77
C GLU A 126 14.59 37.53 11.57
N LYS A 127 14.12 37.67 12.81
CA LYS A 127 13.93 36.54 13.71
C LYS A 127 12.92 35.61 13.04
N PRO A 128 13.29 34.35 12.72
CA PRO A 128 12.36 33.44 12.06
C PRO A 128 11.13 33.24 12.97
N PRO A 129 9.91 33.19 12.40
CA PRO A 129 8.73 32.83 13.19
C PRO A 129 8.97 31.47 13.87
N GLU A 130 8.64 31.38 15.15
CA GLU A 130 8.84 30.17 15.96
C GLU A 130 8.09 28.98 15.35
N ASN A 131 8.78 27.83 15.30
CA ASN A 131 8.36 26.48 14.90
C ASN A 131 6.95 26.33 14.30
N ILE A 132 6.87 26.22 12.97
CA ILE A 132 5.69 25.66 12.29
C ILE A 132 5.46 24.24 12.83
N VAL A 133 4.45 24.08 13.69
CA VAL A 133 4.11 22.80 14.34
C VAL A 133 3.60 21.82 13.30
N THR A 134 4.03 20.56 13.39
CA THR A 134 3.57 19.51 12.49
C THR A 134 2.08 19.23 12.71
N GLY A 135 1.26 19.46 11.68
CA GLY A 135 -0.18 19.23 11.66
C GLY A 135 -0.58 18.06 10.75
N THR A 136 -1.85 17.98 10.39
CA THR A 136 -2.40 17.01 9.44
C THR A 136 -1.68 17.12 8.09
N GLN A 137 -1.23 15.99 7.54
CA GLN A 137 -0.49 15.99 6.28
C GLN A 137 -1.42 16.37 5.11
N GLU A 138 -1.07 17.44 4.41
CA GLU A 138 -1.77 17.90 3.21
C GLU A 138 -0.85 17.76 1.98
N ILE A 139 -1.45 17.70 0.79
CA ILE A 139 -0.71 17.72 -0.48
C ILE A 139 -0.90 19.09 -1.14
N GLY A 140 0.22 19.78 -1.34
CA GLY A 140 0.29 21.01 -2.11
C GLY A 140 0.85 20.77 -3.52
N THR A 141 0.37 21.52 -4.50
CA THR A 141 0.90 21.51 -5.89
C THR A 141 1.54 22.86 -6.19
N VAL A 142 2.79 22.87 -6.65
CA VAL A 142 3.54 24.10 -6.94
C VAL A 142 2.95 24.83 -8.15
N THR A 143 2.66 26.12 -8.03
CA THR A 143 2.07 26.95 -9.10
C THR A 143 3.11 27.81 -9.82
N ALA A 144 4.29 28.04 -9.22
CA ALA A 144 5.38 28.80 -9.83
C ALA A 144 6.26 27.93 -10.74
N THR A 145 6.75 28.51 -11.83
CA THR A 145 7.70 27.86 -12.76
C THR A 145 8.97 27.36 -12.08
N SER A 146 9.41 28.04 -11.02
CA SER A 146 10.50 27.62 -10.13
C SER A 146 10.29 28.20 -8.73
N LEU A 147 10.07 27.35 -7.73
CA LEU A 147 9.85 27.70 -6.33
C LEU A 147 11.05 27.27 -5.49
N ARG A 148 11.72 28.22 -4.83
CA ARG A 148 12.87 27.94 -3.95
C ARG A 148 12.42 27.26 -2.64
N VAL A 149 13.07 26.16 -2.30
CA VAL A 149 13.01 25.51 -0.98
C VAL A 149 14.11 26.08 -0.10
N ARG A 150 13.76 26.49 1.12
CA ARG A 150 14.65 27.21 2.03
C ARG A 150 14.85 26.49 3.35
N SER A 151 15.93 26.81 4.05
CA SER A 151 16.29 26.22 5.34
C SER A 151 15.48 26.79 6.51
N ALA A 152 14.89 27.98 6.37
CA ALA A 152 13.96 28.56 7.32
C ALA A 152 12.82 29.30 6.60
N ALA A 153 11.72 29.56 7.31
CA ALA A 153 10.54 30.27 6.81
C ALA A 153 10.78 31.80 6.66
N ASN A 154 11.81 32.18 5.88
CA ASN A 154 12.10 33.56 5.51
C ASN A 154 12.90 33.62 4.19
N THR A 155 12.87 34.75 3.50
CA THR A 155 13.48 34.93 2.17
C THR A 155 15.00 35.15 2.21
N SER A 156 15.56 35.42 3.38
CA SER A 156 17.01 35.57 3.61
C SER A 156 17.74 34.26 3.90
N SER A 157 17.02 33.17 4.18
CA SER A 157 17.63 31.89 4.57
C SER A 157 18.20 31.11 3.38
N THR A 158 19.12 30.20 3.67
CA THR A 158 19.82 29.41 2.65
C THR A 158 18.84 28.60 1.81
N ILE A 159 19.04 28.61 0.50
CA ILE A 159 18.24 27.85 -0.46
C ILE A 159 18.76 26.41 -0.45
N LEU A 160 17.88 25.47 -0.09
CA LEU A 160 18.16 24.03 -0.07
C LEU A 160 17.93 23.37 -1.44
N GLY A 161 17.10 23.99 -2.29
CA GLY A 161 16.79 23.48 -3.63
C GLY A 161 15.68 24.28 -4.30
N ASN A 162 15.17 23.77 -5.42
CA ASN A 162 14.03 24.35 -6.15
C ASN A 162 13.02 23.25 -6.50
N LEU A 163 11.75 23.64 -6.59
CA LEU A 163 10.62 22.85 -7.06
C LEU A 163 10.06 23.48 -8.32
N LYS A 164 9.58 22.67 -9.27
CA LYS A 164 9.01 23.17 -10.54
C LYS A 164 7.49 23.23 -10.49
N GLN A 165 6.89 24.00 -11.39
CA GLN A 165 5.44 24.09 -11.54
C GLN A 165 4.84 22.69 -11.75
N GLY A 166 3.78 22.38 -11.01
CA GLY A 166 3.09 21.10 -10.99
C GLY A 166 3.69 20.05 -10.05
N GLU A 167 4.88 20.29 -9.47
CA GLU A 167 5.45 19.36 -8.48
C GLU A 167 4.59 19.34 -7.22
N LYS A 168 4.39 18.15 -6.67
CA LYS A 168 3.62 17.95 -5.44
C LYS A 168 4.54 17.90 -4.23
N VAL A 169 4.16 18.56 -3.16
CA VAL A 169 4.87 18.57 -1.88
C VAL A 169 3.94 18.13 -0.76
N THR A 170 4.44 17.28 0.13
CA THR A 170 3.77 16.97 1.39
C THR A 170 4.00 18.12 2.35
N ILE A 171 2.92 18.81 2.73
CA ILE A 171 2.93 19.88 3.71
C ILE A 171 2.79 19.25 5.09
N LEU A 172 3.81 19.46 5.91
CA LEU A 172 3.89 18.97 7.29
C LEU A 172 3.26 19.97 8.27
N GLY A 173 3.20 21.25 7.89
CA GLY A 173 2.56 22.33 8.65
C GLY A 173 2.63 23.64 7.87
N LYS A 174 1.79 24.61 8.21
CA LYS A 174 1.74 25.90 7.50
C LYS A 174 1.37 27.03 8.46
N GLU A 175 2.12 28.13 8.40
CA GLU A 175 1.87 29.31 9.22
C GLU A 175 2.55 30.54 8.60
N ASN A 176 1.99 31.74 8.81
CA ASN A 176 2.59 33.01 8.40
C ASN A 176 3.08 33.07 6.93
N GLY A 177 2.32 32.48 6.00
CA GLY A 177 2.64 32.50 4.56
C GLY A 177 3.69 31.48 4.10
N TRP A 178 4.17 30.60 4.98
CA TRP A 178 5.12 29.53 4.66
C TRP A 178 4.54 28.14 4.93
N ALA A 179 4.93 27.19 4.10
CA ALA A 179 4.68 25.76 4.29
C ALA A 179 5.99 25.06 4.66
N LYS A 180 5.95 24.29 5.75
CA LYS A 180 6.97 23.30 6.10
C LYS A 180 6.72 22.04 5.30
N ILE A 181 7.71 21.57 4.54
CA ILE A 181 7.60 20.44 3.63
C ILE A 181 8.66 19.38 3.89
N ALA A 182 8.35 18.14 3.53
CA ALA A 182 9.35 17.09 3.40
C ALA A 182 10.09 17.25 2.05
N TYR A 183 11.40 17.47 2.08
CA TYR A 183 12.23 17.68 0.89
C TYR A 183 13.54 16.90 0.98
N ASN A 184 13.76 15.95 0.06
CA ASN A 184 14.98 15.11 -0.03
C ASN A 184 15.39 14.45 1.31
N GLY A 185 14.41 13.95 2.06
CA GLY A 185 14.64 13.29 3.36
C GLY A 185 14.98 14.24 4.53
N LYS A 186 14.86 15.56 4.32
CA LYS A 186 14.99 16.61 5.36
C LYS A 186 13.78 17.54 5.34
N GLU A 187 13.71 18.45 6.30
CA GLU A 187 12.70 19.51 6.35
C GLU A 187 13.14 20.72 5.53
N GLY A 188 12.21 21.32 4.79
CA GLY A 188 12.43 22.56 4.05
C GLY A 188 11.19 23.47 4.10
N TYR A 189 11.36 24.73 3.74
CA TYR A 189 10.31 25.75 3.80
C TYR A 189 10.09 26.38 2.42
N VAL A 190 8.82 26.50 2.01
CA VAL A 190 8.42 27.12 0.74
C VAL A 190 7.31 28.13 0.98
N SER A 191 7.23 29.16 0.12
CA SER A 191 6.14 30.15 0.21
C SER A 191 4.81 29.52 -0.20
N LEU A 192 3.78 29.69 0.62
CA LEU A 192 2.41 29.24 0.35
C LEU A 192 1.80 29.92 -0.89
N GLU A 193 2.26 31.12 -1.24
CA GLU A 193 1.80 31.86 -2.43
C GLU A 193 1.95 31.02 -3.72
N PHE A 194 2.94 30.13 -3.73
CA PHE A 194 3.27 29.31 -4.89
C PHE A 194 2.88 27.84 -4.71
N VAL A 195 1.99 27.53 -3.76
CA VAL A 195 1.54 26.17 -3.45
C VAL A 195 0.02 26.14 -3.35
N GLN A 196 -0.63 25.50 -4.31
CA GLN A 196 -2.07 25.24 -4.27
C GLN A 196 -2.36 24.01 -3.40
N ILE A 197 -3.07 24.21 -2.29
CA ILE A 197 -3.42 23.16 -1.33
C ILE A 197 -4.80 22.59 -1.67
N SER A 198 -4.88 21.27 -1.81
CA SER A 198 -6.16 20.58 -1.95
C SER A 198 -6.73 20.29 -0.56
N THR A 199 -7.75 21.03 -0.13
CA THR A 199 -8.50 20.72 1.09
C THR A 199 -9.48 19.59 0.82
N GLY A 200 -9.30 18.46 1.49
CA GLY A 200 -10.25 17.36 1.48
C GLY A 200 -11.48 17.70 2.29
N SER A 201 -12.48 18.30 1.64
CA SER A 201 -13.86 18.30 2.13
C SER A 201 -14.81 18.54 0.97
N ASP A 202 -15.79 17.64 0.91
CA ASP A 202 -17.03 17.64 0.14
C ASP A 202 -17.03 16.95 -1.23
N ALA A 203 -17.79 15.85 -1.20
CA ALA A 203 -18.22 15.01 -2.29
C ALA A 203 -19.28 15.68 -3.17
N ASN A 204 -19.41 15.10 -4.37
CA ASN A 204 -20.46 15.28 -5.38
C ASN A 204 -20.32 16.42 -6.40
N ASP A 205 -19.73 15.99 -7.53
CA ASP A 205 -20.29 16.06 -8.88
C ASP A 205 -19.84 17.19 -9.82
N GLY A 206 -19.50 16.77 -11.05
CA GLY A 206 -19.68 17.63 -12.22
C GLY A 206 -18.46 18.15 -13.00
N ASN A 207 -17.33 17.43 -13.10
CA ASN A 207 -16.48 17.33 -14.31
C ASN A 207 -15.10 16.76 -13.98
N LYS A 208 -14.95 15.43 -14.10
CA LYS A 208 -13.63 14.83 -14.31
C LYS A 208 -13.24 15.05 -15.77
N GLY A 209 -12.16 15.82 -15.96
CA GLY A 209 -11.34 15.70 -17.17
C GLY A 209 -11.03 14.22 -17.40
N GLN A 210 -11.49 13.76 -18.55
CA GLN A 210 -11.49 12.41 -19.05
C GLN A 210 -10.08 11.79 -19.04
N VAL A 211 -9.76 10.99 -18.01
CA VAL A 211 -8.62 10.06 -18.08
C VAL A 211 -9.09 8.81 -18.83
N THR A 212 -8.98 8.80 -20.16
CA THR A 212 -9.07 7.56 -20.93
C THR A 212 -7.80 6.76 -20.67
N GLU A 213 -7.89 5.57 -20.08
CA GLU A 213 -6.75 4.66 -19.97
C GLU A 213 -6.42 4.10 -21.35
N GLU A 214 -5.37 4.64 -21.96
CA GLU A 214 -4.82 4.16 -23.22
C GLU A 214 -3.63 3.25 -22.90
N ARG A 215 -3.46 2.11 -23.57
CA ARG A 215 -2.30 1.21 -23.35
C ARG A 215 -1.31 1.33 -24.51
N GLY A 216 -0.03 1.23 -24.19
CA GLY A 216 1.06 1.20 -25.18
C GLY A 216 1.94 -0.03 -25.02
N THR A 217 2.51 -0.51 -26.12
CA THR A 217 3.55 -1.54 -26.11
C THR A 217 4.89 -0.93 -26.50
N VAL A 218 5.96 -1.27 -25.79
CA VAL A 218 7.30 -0.76 -26.06
C VAL A 218 7.84 -1.35 -27.36
N ASN A 219 8.26 -0.49 -28.28
CA ASN A 219 8.81 -0.86 -29.59
C ASN A 219 10.32 -0.58 -29.70
N ALA A 220 10.99 -0.33 -28.58
CA ALA A 220 12.44 -0.17 -28.50
C ALA A 220 13.06 -1.39 -27.80
N SER A 221 14.27 -1.79 -28.18
CA SER A 221 15.01 -2.86 -27.49
C SER A 221 15.20 -2.60 -26.00
N LEU A 222 15.39 -1.32 -25.65
CA LEU A 222 15.45 -0.81 -24.29
C LEU A 222 14.94 0.64 -24.25
N LEU A 223 13.95 0.92 -23.41
CA LEU A 223 13.30 2.22 -23.25
C LEU A 223 13.46 2.71 -21.81
N ASN A 224 14.06 3.88 -21.64
CA ASN A 224 14.18 4.51 -20.32
C ASN A 224 12.87 5.19 -19.92
N VAL A 225 12.33 4.82 -18.76
CA VAL A 225 11.22 5.52 -18.08
C VAL A 225 11.84 6.61 -17.22
N ARG A 226 11.38 7.86 -17.39
CA ARG A 226 12.01 9.04 -16.80
C ARG A 226 11.10 9.76 -15.82
N GLN A 227 11.65 10.47 -14.84
CA GLN A 227 10.84 11.25 -13.88
C GLN A 227 10.06 12.41 -14.52
N GLY A 228 10.46 12.87 -15.71
CA GLY A 228 9.78 13.95 -16.42
C GLY A 228 9.84 13.75 -17.94
N PRO A 229 9.02 14.48 -18.72
CA PRO A 229 8.93 14.38 -20.17
C PRO A 229 10.14 15.05 -20.87
N SER A 230 11.35 14.59 -20.57
CA SER A 230 12.61 15.11 -21.13
C SER A 230 13.69 14.04 -21.16
N THR A 231 14.53 14.04 -22.19
CA THR A 231 15.70 13.16 -22.29
C THR A 231 16.78 13.44 -21.25
N SER A 232 16.72 14.61 -20.59
CA SER A 232 17.60 14.99 -19.49
C SER A 232 17.10 14.56 -18.10
N ALA A 233 15.84 14.11 -17.99
CA ALA A 233 15.27 13.68 -16.71
C ALA A 233 15.85 12.32 -16.26
N SER A 234 15.97 12.13 -14.95
CA SER A 234 16.51 10.90 -14.35
C SER A 234 15.71 9.67 -14.76
N VAL A 235 16.41 8.56 -15.00
CA VAL A 235 15.81 7.27 -15.35
C VAL A 235 15.38 6.57 -14.06
N VAL A 236 14.14 6.08 -14.02
CA VAL A 236 13.53 5.44 -12.84
C VAL A 236 13.02 4.05 -13.08
N ALA A 237 12.84 3.68 -14.34
CA ALA A 237 12.71 2.28 -14.75
C ALA A 237 13.28 2.13 -16.17
N ARG A 238 13.47 0.89 -16.60
CA ARG A 238 13.79 0.55 -17.97
C ARG A 238 12.81 -0.51 -18.45
N LEU A 239 12.42 -0.39 -19.70
CA LEU A 239 11.50 -1.30 -20.35
C LEU A 239 12.14 -1.96 -21.56
N HIS A 240 11.78 -3.20 -21.83
CA HIS A 240 12.24 -3.97 -22.98
C HIS A 240 11.19 -4.02 -24.09
N ASN A 241 11.62 -4.38 -25.30
CA ASN A 241 10.71 -4.53 -26.44
C ASN A 241 9.59 -5.52 -26.10
N GLY A 242 8.35 -5.14 -26.38
CA GLY A 242 7.16 -5.96 -26.14
C GLY A 242 6.50 -5.73 -24.78
N GLU A 243 7.15 -5.05 -23.83
CA GLU A 243 6.54 -4.75 -22.53
C GLU A 243 5.37 -3.76 -22.68
N SER A 244 4.32 -3.96 -21.88
CA SER A 244 3.09 -3.17 -21.92
C SER A 244 3.09 -2.11 -20.82
N VAL A 245 2.49 -0.95 -21.11
CA VAL A 245 2.39 0.18 -20.19
C VAL A 245 1.01 0.82 -20.24
N SER A 246 0.51 1.26 -19.09
CA SER A 246 -0.69 2.09 -19.00
C SER A 246 -0.31 3.54 -19.22
N VAL A 247 -0.93 4.22 -20.18
CA VAL A 247 -0.73 5.65 -20.49
C VAL A 247 -1.76 6.47 -19.71
N LEU A 248 -1.26 7.25 -18.77
CA LEU A 248 -2.05 8.11 -17.88
C LEU A 248 -2.35 9.47 -18.52
N SER A 249 -1.42 10.00 -19.32
CA SER A 249 -1.58 11.23 -20.09
C SER A 249 -0.55 11.33 -21.22
N LYS A 250 -0.81 12.21 -22.19
CA LYS A 250 0.10 12.49 -23.31
C LYS A 250 0.30 14.00 -23.42
N GLU A 251 1.56 14.44 -23.48
CA GLU A 251 1.89 15.86 -23.66
C GLU A 251 3.24 16.00 -24.37
N ASN A 252 3.33 16.91 -25.35
CA ASN A 252 4.58 17.34 -25.99
C ASN A 252 5.50 16.19 -26.47
N GLY A 253 4.94 15.11 -27.03
CA GLY A 253 5.72 13.97 -27.53
C GLY A 253 6.12 12.93 -26.46
N TRP A 254 5.60 13.05 -25.24
CA TRP A 254 5.80 12.14 -24.13
C TRP A 254 4.49 11.55 -23.64
N ALA A 255 4.55 10.29 -23.22
CA ALA A 255 3.48 9.62 -22.50
C ALA A 255 3.88 9.55 -21.02
N LYS A 256 3.02 10.05 -20.13
CA LYS A 256 3.08 9.66 -18.73
C LYS A 256 2.52 8.26 -18.62
N ILE A 257 3.31 7.34 -18.10
CA ILE A 257 2.96 5.93 -17.99
C ILE A 257 3.03 5.46 -16.53
N ARG A 258 2.36 4.34 -16.27
CA ARG A 258 2.57 3.53 -15.07
C ARG A 258 3.00 2.13 -15.48
N VAL A 259 4.04 1.62 -14.83
CA VAL A 259 4.56 0.27 -15.03
C VAL A 259 5.23 -0.21 -13.74
N ASN A 260 4.92 -1.44 -13.30
CA ASN A 260 5.46 -2.05 -12.07
C ASN A 260 5.32 -1.15 -10.83
N GLY A 261 4.19 -0.45 -10.68
CA GLY A 261 3.93 0.49 -9.58
C GLY A 261 4.72 1.81 -9.63
N VAL A 262 5.54 2.02 -10.67
CA VAL A 262 6.32 3.25 -10.89
C VAL A 262 5.64 4.09 -11.97
N GLU A 263 5.35 5.36 -11.64
CA GLU A 263 4.97 6.36 -12.63
C GLU A 263 6.20 7.04 -13.22
N GLY A 264 6.18 7.29 -14.52
CA GLY A 264 7.20 8.07 -15.20
C GLY A 264 6.80 8.40 -16.62
N TYR A 265 7.74 8.94 -17.39
CA TYR A 265 7.53 9.45 -18.73
C TYR A 265 8.40 8.69 -19.71
N VAL A 266 7.80 8.27 -20.81
CA VAL A 266 8.51 7.69 -21.95
C VAL A 266 8.19 8.49 -23.19
N SER A 267 9.10 8.52 -24.14
CA SER A 267 8.84 9.20 -25.41
C SER A 267 7.81 8.40 -26.21
N LEU A 268 6.78 9.09 -26.71
CA LEU A 268 5.70 8.48 -27.50
C LEU A 268 6.20 7.73 -28.73
N GLN A 269 7.32 8.16 -29.32
CA GLN A 269 7.91 7.50 -30.49
C GLN A 269 8.36 6.05 -30.23
N PHE A 270 8.60 5.69 -28.96
CA PHE A 270 9.01 4.34 -28.55
C PHE A 270 7.85 3.51 -28.01
N LEU A 271 6.65 4.09 -27.98
CA LEU A 271 5.43 3.36 -27.71
C LEU A 271 4.67 3.12 -29.01
N LYS A 272 4.42 1.85 -29.30
CA LYS A 272 3.32 1.47 -30.16
C LYS A 272 2.05 1.64 -29.34
N LEU A 273 1.49 2.85 -29.38
CA LEU A 273 0.18 3.10 -28.78
C LEU A 273 -0.83 2.20 -29.47
N LYS A 274 -1.50 1.38 -28.67
CA LYS A 274 -2.55 0.53 -29.21
C LYS A 274 -3.74 1.43 -29.44
N GLN A 275 -4.14 1.61 -30.70
CA GLN A 275 -5.46 2.14 -31.01
C GLN A 275 -6.46 1.27 -30.24
N ALA A 276 -7.33 1.90 -29.44
CA ALA A 276 -8.12 1.22 -28.42
C ALA A 276 -8.68 -0.10 -28.95
N SER A 277 -8.19 -1.18 -28.38
CA SER A 277 -8.80 -2.49 -28.50
C SER A 277 -10.26 -2.32 -28.07
N SER A 278 -11.20 -2.76 -28.90
CA SER A 278 -12.61 -2.70 -28.56
C SER A 278 -12.84 -3.42 -27.23
N TYR A 279 -13.50 -2.75 -26.29
CA TYR A 279 -13.86 -3.37 -25.01
C TYR A 279 -15.19 -4.09 -25.20
N GLU A 280 -15.24 -5.38 -24.91
CA GLU A 280 -16.48 -6.16 -24.98
C GLU A 280 -16.98 -6.43 -23.57
N VAL A 281 -18.15 -5.90 -23.22
CA VAL A 281 -18.88 -6.31 -22.02
C VAL A 281 -19.65 -7.57 -22.36
N VAL A 282 -19.35 -8.67 -21.66
CA VAL A 282 -19.95 -9.98 -21.86
C VAL A 282 -20.80 -10.35 -20.66
N THR A 283 -22.03 -10.73 -20.93
CA THR A 283 -22.98 -11.27 -19.96
C THR A 283 -23.54 -12.61 -20.46
N ALA A 284 -24.41 -13.23 -19.68
CA ALA A 284 -25.05 -14.49 -20.09
C ALA A 284 -25.94 -14.29 -21.33
N THR A 285 -26.50 -13.10 -21.49
CA THR A 285 -27.50 -12.81 -22.51
C THR A 285 -27.00 -11.89 -23.62
N LYS A 286 -25.89 -11.15 -23.42
CA LYS A 286 -25.46 -10.09 -24.33
C LYS A 286 -23.94 -9.97 -24.43
N LYS A 287 -23.52 -9.42 -25.58
CA LYS A 287 -22.18 -8.91 -25.81
C LYS A 287 -22.29 -7.49 -26.33
N VAL A 288 -21.70 -6.53 -25.61
CA VAL A 288 -21.79 -5.10 -25.94
C VAL A 288 -20.40 -4.54 -26.15
N GLN A 289 -20.12 -4.09 -27.38
CA GLN A 289 -18.88 -3.42 -27.72
C GLN A 289 -18.91 -1.97 -27.23
N LYS A 290 -17.80 -1.52 -26.65
CA LYS A 290 -17.60 -0.18 -26.10
C LYS A 290 -16.32 0.43 -26.63
N SER A 291 -16.33 1.74 -26.78
CA SER A 291 -15.24 2.49 -27.38
C SER A 291 -14.02 2.59 -26.46
N ASN A 292 -14.23 2.46 -25.14
CA ASN A 292 -13.19 2.55 -24.12
C ASN A 292 -13.59 1.80 -22.84
N GLY A 293 -12.61 1.57 -21.95
CA GLY A 293 -12.80 0.81 -20.72
C GLY A 293 -13.76 1.45 -19.72
N LYS A 294 -13.82 2.78 -19.65
CA LYS A 294 -14.73 3.48 -18.72
C LYS A 294 -16.20 3.28 -19.08
N GLU A 295 -16.53 3.35 -20.37
CA GLU A 295 -17.88 3.05 -20.84
C GLU A 295 -18.25 1.58 -20.58
N ALA A 296 -17.29 0.66 -20.74
CA ALA A 296 -17.48 -0.75 -20.43
C ALA A 296 -17.69 -0.99 -18.93
N GLU A 297 -16.97 -0.30 -18.07
CA GLU A 297 -17.14 -0.36 -16.61
C GLU A 297 -18.47 0.21 -16.16
N GLN A 298 -18.88 1.36 -16.68
CA GLN A 298 -20.19 1.95 -16.40
C GLN A 298 -21.32 1.02 -16.83
N GLU A 299 -21.24 0.48 -18.06
CA GLU A 299 -22.19 -0.50 -18.55
C GLU A 299 -22.28 -1.71 -17.62
N LEU A 300 -21.13 -2.32 -17.29
CA LEU A 300 -21.08 -3.47 -16.39
C LEU A 300 -21.68 -3.15 -15.03
N GLN A 301 -21.38 -1.99 -14.44
CA GLN A 301 -21.91 -1.57 -13.14
C GLN A 301 -23.43 -1.37 -13.14
N THR A 302 -24.02 -0.90 -14.25
CA THR A 302 -25.47 -0.67 -14.36
C THR A 302 -26.28 -1.94 -14.59
N MET A 303 -25.65 -3.01 -15.08
CA MET A 303 -26.33 -4.28 -15.32
C MET A 303 -26.79 -4.94 -14.01
N GLN A 304 -27.90 -5.68 -14.06
CA GLN A 304 -28.32 -6.54 -12.93
C GLN A 304 -27.71 -7.94 -12.99
N GLU A 305 -27.50 -8.46 -14.21
CA GLU A 305 -26.88 -9.77 -14.45
C GLU A 305 -25.37 -9.75 -14.18
N ASP A 306 -24.79 -10.93 -13.94
CA ASP A 306 -23.33 -11.11 -13.88
C ASP A 306 -22.68 -10.79 -15.24
N GLY A 307 -21.42 -10.40 -15.22
CA GLY A 307 -20.70 -10.04 -16.43
C GLY A 307 -19.25 -9.67 -16.21
N TYR A 308 -18.55 -9.56 -17.33
CA TYR A 308 -17.13 -9.22 -17.37
C TYR A 308 -16.77 -8.41 -18.61
N ILE A 309 -15.61 -7.79 -18.58
CA ILE A 309 -15.07 -6.96 -19.67
C ILE A 309 -13.88 -7.69 -20.27
N VAL A 310 -13.90 -7.86 -21.58
CA VAL A 310 -12.79 -8.39 -22.37
C VAL A 310 -12.14 -7.25 -23.15
N SER A 311 -10.81 -7.24 -23.15
CA SER A 311 -10.02 -6.40 -24.04
C SER A 311 -8.84 -7.23 -24.54
N ASP A 312 -8.61 -7.23 -25.85
CA ASP A 312 -7.57 -8.05 -26.49
C ASP A 312 -7.64 -9.55 -26.16
N GLY A 313 -8.86 -10.09 -26.04
CA GLY A 313 -9.07 -11.49 -25.69
C GLY A 313 -8.75 -11.85 -24.23
N LYS A 314 -8.43 -10.87 -23.38
CA LYS A 314 -8.21 -11.06 -21.94
C LYS A 314 -9.34 -10.42 -21.13
N VAL A 315 -9.75 -11.08 -20.05
CA VAL A 315 -10.65 -10.48 -19.06
C VAL A 315 -9.88 -9.41 -18.31
N VAL A 316 -10.39 -8.18 -18.33
CA VAL A 316 -9.76 -7.01 -17.68
C VAL A 316 -10.58 -6.45 -16.52
N ASN A 317 -11.85 -6.85 -16.39
CA ASN A 317 -12.71 -6.53 -15.25
C ASN A 317 -13.85 -7.55 -15.18
N MET A 318 -14.45 -7.75 -14.00
CA MET A 318 -15.60 -8.65 -13.80
C MET A 318 -16.39 -8.25 -12.56
N LYS A 319 -17.64 -8.69 -12.46
CA LYS A 319 -18.45 -8.47 -11.25
C LYS A 319 -18.11 -9.47 -10.14
N GLN A 320 -18.02 -10.74 -10.49
CA GLN A 320 -17.80 -11.84 -9.55
C GLN A 320 -16.87 -12.87 -10.18
N GLY A 321 -16.05 -13.50 -9.34
CA GLY A 321 -15.06 -14.46 -9.79
C GLY A 321 -13.92 -14.61 -8.80
N PHE A 322 -12.82 -15.10 -9.31
CA PHE A 322 -11.56 -15.17 -8.60
C PHE A 322 -10.42 -14.79 -9.53
N VAL A 323 -9.27 -14.48 -8.97
CA VAL A 323 -8.06 -14.27 -9.76
C VAL A 323 -7.03 -15.33 -9.43
N ARG A 324 -6.22 -15.70 -10.42
CA ARG A 324 -5.13 -16.66 -10.26
C ARG A 324 -3.80 -15.95 -10.42
N ALA A 325 -2.87 -16.21 -9.51
CA ALA A 325 -1.52 -15.66 -9.55
C ALA A 325 -0.72 -16.20 -10.75
N ASN A 326 -0.02 -15.31 -11.46
CA ASN A 326 0.94 -15.64 -12.51
C ASN A 326 2.36 -15.50 -11.93
N GLY A 327 2.96 -16.60 -11.48
CA GLY A 327 4.19 -16.58 -10.71
C GLY A 327 3.97 -16.26 -9.22
N VAL A 328 5.05 -15.97 -8.50
CA VAL A 328 4.96 -15.53 -7.10
C VAL A 328 4.49 -14.07 -7.07
N VAL A 329 3.33 -13.82 -6.45
CA VAL A 329 2.68 -12.51 -6.45
C VAL A 329 2.64 -11.93 -5.04
N ASN A 330 3.11 -10.69 -4.90
CA ASN A 330 3.00 -9.93 -3.65
C ASN A 330 1.59 -9.32 -3.52
N ILE A 331 1.04 -9.36 -2.32
CA ILE A 331 -0.22 -8.70 -1.97
C ILE A 331 0.11 -7.47 -1.13
N TYR A 332 -0.45 -6.32 -1.50
CA TYR A 332 -0.16 -5.03 -0.90
C TYR A 332 -1.35 -4.47 -0.11
N ASP A 333 -1.04 -3.75 0.96
CA ASP A 333 -1.99 -3.03 1.77
C ASP A 333 -2.61 -1.87 0.98
N ILE A 334 -3.92 -1.76 1.03
CA ILE A 334 -4.69 -0.80 0.23
C ILE A 334 -4.36 0.64 0.60
N ALA A 335 -4.18 0.92 1.90
CA ALA A 335 -3.99 2.28 2.40
C ALA A 335 -2.55 2.76 2.26
N THR A 336 -1.60 1.89 2.57
CA THR A 336 -0.18 2.23 2.70
C THR A 336 0.68 1.80 1.53
N GLY A 337 0.20 0.87 0.67
CA GLY A 337 0.96 0.29 -0.42
C GLY A 337 2.11 -0.63 0.05
N LYS A 338 2.20 -0.93 1.35
CA LYS A 338 3.22 -1.83 1.89
C LYS A 338 2.86 -3.28 1.56
N LYS A 339 3.87 -4.13 1.36
CA LYS A 339 3.66 -5.57 1.21
C LYS A 339 3.03 -6.14 2.50
N LEU A 340 1.90 -6.82 2.37
CA LEU A 340 1.25 -7.59 3.42
C LEU A 340 1.81 -9.01 3.46
N THR A 341 1.79 -9.67 2.31
CA THR A 341 2.20 -11.08 2.15
C THR A 341 2.48 -11.38 0.67
N TYR A 342 2.62 -12.65 0.30
CA TYR A 342 2.82 -13.13 -1.05
C TYR A 342 2.31 -14.56 -1.20
N VAL A 343 1.91 -14.91 -2.42
CA VAL A 343 1.37 -16.23 -2.78
C VAL A 343 2.17 -16.86 -3.91
N ARG A 344 2.12 -18.19 -4.02
CA ARG A 344 2.79 -18.95 -5.09
C ARG A 344 2.10 -18.78 -6.45
N ASP A 345 2.80 -19.25 -7.47
CA ASP A 345 2.22 -19.42 -8.81
C ASP A 345 0.97 -20.30 -8.77
N GLY A 346 -0.06 -19.88 -9.49
CA GLY A 346 -1.34 -20.58 -9.60
C GLY A 346 -2.22 -20.55 -8.35
N ALA A 347 -1.88 -19.74 -7.33
CA ALA A 347 -2.75 -19.53 -6.18
C ALA A 347 -4.03 -18.76 -6.57
N ASP A 348 -5.17 -19.21 -6.05
CA ASP A 348 -6.48 -18.60 -6.30
C ASP A 348 -6.82 -17.60 -5.17
N LEU A 349 -7.21 -16.38 -5.56
CA LEU A 349 -7.55 -15.28 -4.66
C LEU A 349 -8.98 -14.82 -4.96
N LYS A 350 -9.77 -14.56 -3.92
CA LYS A 350 -11.14 -14.06 -4.13
C LYS A 350 -11.08 -12.66 -4.73
N PHE A 351 -11.76 -12.46 -5.85
CA PHE A 351 -11.86 -11.14 -6.46
C PHE A 351 -12.75 -10.21 -5.63
N VAL A 352 -12.39 -8.93 -5.57
CA VAL A 352 -13.21 -7.87 -4.98
C VAL A 352 -13.60 -6.83 -6.01
N LYS A 353 -12.62 -6.22 -6.69
CA LYS A 353 -12.83 -5.22 -7.75
C LYS A 353 -11.54 -4.95 -8.53
N VAL A 354 -11.67 -4.34 -9.71
CA VAL A 354 -10.57 -3.67 -10.41
C VAL A 354 -10.67 -2.15 -10.20
N ASP A 355 -9.53 -1.50 -10.00
CA ASP A 355 -9.41 -0.04 -9.93
C ASP A 355 -8.10 0.36 -10.64
N GLY A 356 -8.22 0.73 -11.92
CA GLY A 356 -7.07 0.93 -12.82
C GLY A 356 -6.23 -0.34 -12.98
N ASP A 357 -4.96 -0.28 -12.63
CA ASP A 357 -4.01 -1.40 -12.68
C ASP A 357 -4.03 -2.29 -11.44
N ARG A 358 -4.88 -1.98 -10.45
CA ARG A 358 -4.97 -2.73 -9.19
C ARG A 358 -6.17 -3.64 -9.19
N VAL A 359 -5.94 -4.90 -8.84
CA VAL A 359 -7.00 -5.86 -8.54
C VAL A 359 -7.06 -6.06 -7.03
N TYR A 360 -8.19 -5.68 -6.44
CA TYR A 360 -8.44 -5.87 -5.02
C TYR A 360 -8.88 -7.31 -4.82
N VAL A 361 -8.26 -7.97 -3.85
CA VAL A 361 -8.40 -9.41 -3.62
C VAL A 361 -8.55 -9.72 -2.13
N LYS A 362 -9.08 -10.90 -1.83
CA LYS A 362 -9.09 -11.48 -0.48
C LYS A 362 -8.49 -12.87 -0.45
N ILE A 363 -7.73 -13.16 0.60
CA ILE A 363 -7.24 -14.50 0.95
C ILE A 363 -7.11 -14.60 2.47
N ASP A 364 -7.55 -15.71 3.06
CA ASP A 364 -7.46 -15.99 4.50
C ASP A 364 -7.97 -14.83 5.37
N GLY A 365 -9.08 -14.23 4.98
CA GLY A 365 -9.67 -13.07 5.67
C GLY A 365 -8.94 -11.73 5.46
N THR A 366 -7.74 -11.72 4.87
CA THR A 366 -6.98 -10.50 4.56
C THR A 366 -7.43 -9.90 3.24
N THR A 367 -7.62 -8.58 3.21
CA THR A 367 -7.93 -7.82 2.00
C THR A 367 -6.73 -6.99 1.58
N GLY A 368 -6.33 -7.08 0.32
CA GLY A 368 -5.23 -6.31 -0.25
C GLY A 368 -5.44 -6.06 -1.74
N TYR A 369 -4.40 -5.57 -2.42
CA TYR A 369 -4.38 -5.50 -3.88
C TYR A 369 -3.15 -6.17 -4.49
N VAL A 370 -3.29 -6.61 -5.73
CA VAL A 370 -2.24 -7.10 -6.62
C VAL A 370 -2.25 -6.28 -7.91
N ASN A 371 -1.18 -6.33 -8.71
CA ASN A 371 -1.21 -5.70 -10.04
C ASN A 371 -1.97 -6.60 -11.01
N ILE A 372 -2.73 -6.00 -11.91
CA ILE A 372 -3.54 -6.74 -12.89
C ILE A 372 -2.70 -7.59 -13.84
N ASP A 373 -1.47 -7.20 -14.14
CA ASP A 373 -0.56 -7.95 -15.01
C ASP A 373 0.03 -9.19 -14.32
N ASP A 374 0.03 -9.21 -12.98
CA ASP A 374 0.54 -10.31 -12.17
C ASP A 374 -0.52 -11.42 -11.98
N VAL A 375 -1.75 -11.23 -12.48
CA VAL A 375 -2.86 -12.16 -12.28
C VAL A 375 -3.69 -12.37 -13.55
N THR A 376 -4.44 -13.48 -13.55
CA THR A 376 -5.47 -13.75 -14.55
C THR A 376 -6.84 -13.73 -13.88
N LEU A 377 -7.81 -12.98 -14.45
CA LEU A 377 -9.17 -12.88 -13.93
C LEU A 377 -10.05 -14.01 -14.49
N TYR A 378 -10.77 -14.70 -13.61
CA TYR A 378 -11.69 -15.79 -13.94
C TYR A 378 -13.10 -15.46 -13.45
N PRO A 379 -13.97 -14.94 -14.33
CA PRO A 379 -15.38 -14.74 -14.03
C PRO A 379 -16.06 -16.07 -13.70
N ASN A 380 -16.97 -16.09 -12.73
CA ASN A 380 -17.73 -17.30 -12.35
C ASN A 380 -18.45 -17.93 -13.55
N MET A 381 -18.92 -17.09 -14.47
CA MET A 381 -19.58 -17.49 -15.72
C MET A 381 -18.75 -18.39 -16.64
N LEU A 382 -17.43 -18.41 -16.48
CA LEU A 382 -16.54 -19.28 -17.26
C LEU A 382 -16.36 -20.66 -16.64
N HIS A 383 -16.88 -20.89 -15.43
CA HIS A 383 -16.86 -22.17 -14.73
C HIS A 383 -15.45 -22.78 -14.61
N GLU A 384 -14.44 -21.93 -14.40
CA GLU A 384 -13.07 -22.38 -14.18
C GLU A 384 -12.97 -23.16 -12.86
N SER A 385 -12.16 -24.22 -12.84
CA SER A 385 -11.97 -25.04 -11.64
C SER A 385 -11.10 -24.33 -10.59
N THR A 386 -11.47 -24.51 -9.33
CA THR A 386 -10.78 -24.02 -8.13
C THR A 386 -10.51 -25.15 -7.15
N SER A 387 -9.62 -24.89 -6.19
CA SER A 387 -9.39 -25.79 -5.05
C SER A 387 -10.63 -25.87 -4.14
N TYR A 388 -10.83 -27.01 -3.49
CA TYR A 388 -12.00 -27.23 -2.64
C TYR A 388 -11.73 -28.20 -1.49
N TYR A 389 -12.59 -28.16 -0.49
CA TYR A 389 -12.63 -29.07 0.64
C TYR A 389 -13.81 -30.03 0.52
N THR A 390 -13.64 -31.24 1.04
CA THR A 390 -14.73 -32.20 1.20
C THR A 390 -14.49 -33.08 2.42
N VAL A 391 -15.57 -33.56 3.02
CA VAL A 391 -15.52 -34.47 4.16
C VAL A 391 -15.64 -35.90 3.66
N LYS A 392 -14.70 -36.74 4.08
CA LYS A 392 -14.71 -38.18 3.82
C LYS A 392 -14.32 -38.96 5.07
N ASP A 393 -15.16 -39.90 5.49
CA ASP A 393 -14.95 -40.76 6.67
C ASP A 393 -14.68 -39.93 7.95
N GLY A 394 -15.38 -38.81 8.11
CA GLY A 394 -15.20 -37.87 9.22
C GLY A 394 -13.86 -37.10 9.20
N LYS A 395 -13.12 -37.14 8.08
CA LYS A 395 -11.87 -36.39 7.86
C LYS A 395 -12.07 -35.31 6.80
N LEU A 396 -11.42 -34.18 7.00
CA LEU A 396 -11.39 -33.11 6.00
C LEU A 396 -10.26 -33.38 5.00
N TYR A 397 -10.59 -33.31 3.71
CA TYR A 397 -9.62 -33.36 2.62
C TYR A 397 -9.62 -32.05 1.85
N HIS A 398 -8.43 -31.57 1.50
CA HIS A 398 -8.24 -30.44 0.61
C HIS A 398 -7.75 -30.94 -0.75
N TYR A 399 -8.52 -30.62 -1.79
CA TYR A 399 -8.20 -30.86 -3.19
C TYR A 399 -7.67 -29.57 -3.81
N VAL A 400 -6.36 -29.49 -3.98
CA VAL A 400 -5.67 -28.34 -4.55
C VAL A 400 -5.63 -28.48 -6.06
N TYR A 401 -6.23 -27.53 -6.77
CA TYR A 401 -6.28 -27.53 -8.23
C TYR A 401 -4.98 -26.97 -8.82
N ASN A 402 -4.43 -27.66 -9.84
CA ASN A 402 -3.30 -27.18 -10.62
C ASN A 402 -3.78 -26.85 -12.05
N ALA A 403 -3.83 -25.57 -12.37
CA ALA A 403 -4.33 -25.06 -13.65
C ALA A 403 -3.54 -25.56 -14.87
N SER A 404 -2.22 -25.66 -14.74
CA SER A 404 -1.32 -26.06 -15.83
C SER A 404 -1.53 -27.52 -16.24
N SER A 405 -1.74 -28.41 -15.27
CA SER A 405 -1.97 -29.84 -15.52
C SER A 405 -3.45 -30.23 -15.57
N LYS A 406 -4.35 -29.33 -15.18
CA LYS A 406 -5.80 -29.56 -15.00
C LYS A 406 -6.11 -30.73 -14.06
N LYS A 407 -5.26 -30.95 -13.06
CA LYS A 407 -5.40 -32.04 -12.08
C LYS A 407 -5.50 -31.51 -10.67
N TYR A 408 -6.05 -32.34 -9.78
CA TYR A 408 -6.06 -32.08 -8.35
C TYR A 408 -4.97 -32.90 -7.66
N THR A 409 -4.31 -32.27 -6.68
CA THR A 409 -3.58 -32.98 -5.62
C THR A 409 -4.45 -32.99 -4.38
N THR A 410 -4.50 -34.12 -3.68
CA THR A 410 -5.37 -34.30 -2.52
C THR A 410 -4.55 -34.51 -1.25
N SER A 411 -4.91 -33.80 -0.18
CA SER A 411 -4.28 -33.94 1.13
C SER A 411 -5.33 -34.07 2.23
N GLN A 412 -5.18 -35.06 3.12
CA GLN A 412 -5.95 -35.13 4.35
C GLN A 412 -5.46 -34.04 5.31
N VAL A 413 -6.36 -33.14 5.70
CA VAL A 413 -6.11 -32.00 6.59
C VAL A 413 -6.19 -32.43 8.06
N GLY A 414 -7.24 -33.15 8.44
CA GLY A 414 -7.47 -33.52 9.84
C GLY A 414 -8.85 -34.10 10.03
N ASN A 415 -9.39 -33.99 11.25
CA ASN A 415 -10.82 -34.22 11.47
C ASN A 415 -11.65 -33.23 10.67
N ALA A 416 -12.88 -33.57 10.34
CA ALA A 416 -13.80 -32.62 9.72
C ALA A 416 -14.41 -31.67 10.77
N PRO A 417 -14.56 -30.37 10.46
CA PRO A 417 -15.47 -29.50 11.21
C PRO A 417 -16.87 -30.10 11.25
N LYS A 418 -17.53 -30.04 12.41
CA LYS A 418 -18.84 -30.70 12.63
C LYS A 418 -19.99 -30.16 11.79
N HIS A 419 -19.86 -28.93 11.27
CA HIS A 419 -20.88 -28.28 10.45
C HIS A 419 -20.78 -28.63 8.96
N LEU A 420 -19.74 -29.37 8.54
CA LEU A 420 -19.60 -29.81 7.16
C LEU A 420 -20.24 -31.19 6.96
N GLU A 421 -20.84 -31.37 5.79
CA GLU A 421 -21.53 -32.59 5.39
C GLU A 421 -20.59 -33.49 4.57
N GLU A 422 -20.75 -34.80 4.74
CA GLU A 422 -19.97 -35.84 4.04
C GLU A 422 -20.23 -35.77 2.51
N GLY A 423 -19.16 -35.79 1.72
CA GLY A 423 -19.23 -35.80 0.25
C GLY A 423 -19.50 -34.44 -0.41
N GLU A 424 -19.89 -33.41 0.33
CA GLU A 424 -20.15 -32.08 -0.21
C GLU A 424 -18.86 -31.35 -0.61
N ARG A 425 -18.96 -30.47 -1.63
CA ARG A 425 -17.86 -29.65 -2.13
C ARG A 425 -17.93 -28.24 -1.53
N TYR A 426 -16.88 -27.85 -0.81
CA TYR A 426 -16.76 -26.52 -0.19
C TYR A 426 -15.58 -25.74 -0.77
N GLU A 427 -15.86 -24.68 -1.51
CA GLU A 427 -14.82 -23.72 -1.93
C GLU A 427 -14.59 -22.68 -0.84
N ALA A 428 -13.31 -22.42 -0.52
CA ALA A 428 -12.95 -21.48 0.53
C ALA A 428 -11.64 -20.76 0.19
N PHE A 429 -11.75 -19.45 -0.06
CA PHE A 429 -10.60 -18.53 -0.15
C PHE A 429 -10.12 -18.05 1.22
N ASP A 430 -10.91 -18.33 2.25
CA ASP A 430 -10.57 -18.16 3.65
C ASP A 430 -10.77 -19.52 4.33
N LYS A 431 -9.67 -20.22 4.58
CA LYS A 431 -9.71 -21.56 5.17
C LYS A 431 -10.13 -21.57 6.63
N THR A 432 -10.24 -20.39 7.28
CA THR A 432 -10.88 -20.29 8.60
C THR A 432 -12.41 -20.25 8.52
N GLN A 433 -13.00 -20.19 7.32
CA GLN A 433 -14.44 -20.05 7.08
C GLN A 433 -14.99 -21.07 6.06
N ILE A 434 -14.69 -22.36 6.25
CA ILE A 434 -15.16 -23.41 5.34
C ILE A 434 -16.67 -23.62 5.53
N GLY A 435 -17.43 -23.62 4.43
CA GLY A 435 -18.90 -23.66 4.50
C GLY A 435 -19.53 -22.41 5.12
N GLY A 436 -18.78 -21.30 5.20
CA GLY A 436 -19.24 -20.03 5.77
C GLY A 436 -19.27 -19.98 7.30
N GLN A 437 -18.62 -20.92 7.98
CA GLN A 437 -18.52 -20.95 9.46
C GLN A 437 -17.07 -21.16 9.93
N ASP A 438 -16.78 -20.70 11.15
CA ASP A 438 -15.47 -20.83 11.82
C ASP A 438 -14.95 -22.29 11.76
N SER A 439 -13.80 -22.46 11.10
CA SER A 439 -13.17 -23.75 10.76
C SER A 439 -11.66 -23.67 10.96
N TYR A 440 -11.19 -23.58 12.20
CA TYR A 440 -9.76 -23.46 12.49
C TYR A 440 -9.12 -24.84 12.64
N GLN A 441 -8.20 -25.24 11.75
CA GLN A 441 -7.44 -26.48 11.95
C GLN A 441 -6.58 -26.32 13.21
N TYR A 442 -6.80 -27.14 14.23
CA TYR A 442 -6.22 -26.89 15.56
C TYR A 442 -4.71 -26.65 15.53
N PHE A 443 -3.94 -27.52 14.88
CA PHE A 443 -2.47 -27.40 14.84
C PHE A 443 -1.94 -26.27 13.96
N GLU A 444 -2.71 -25.78 12.98
CA GLU A 444 -2.33 -24.62 12.16
C GLU A 444 -2.37 -23.33 13.00
N TYR A 445 -3.37 -23.20 13.87
CA TYR A 445 -3.62 -21.96 14.64
C TYR A 445 -3.18 -22.02 16.11
N MET A 446 -2.73 -23.19 16.58
CA MET A 446 -2.17 -23.35 17.93
C MET A 446 -0.83 -22.61 18.05
N PRO A 447 -0.63 -21.74 19.06
CA PRO A 447 0.68 -21.15 19.34
C PRO A 447 1.75 -22.22 19.54
N LEU A 448 2.89 -22.07 18.87
CA LEU A 448 3.97 -23.04 18.83
C LEU A 448 4.86 -23.03 20.07
N ARG A 449 4.59 -22.15 21.04
CA ARG A 449 5.21 -22.18 22.37
C ARG A 449 4.56 -23.16 23.34
N VAL A 450 3.42 -23.75 22.97
CA VAL A 450 2.84 -24.82 23.78
C VAL A 450 3.74 -26.06 23.72
N THR A 451 4.00 -26.66 24.87
CA THR A 451 4.89 -27.81 24.97
C THR A 451 4.16 -29.10 24.60
N SER A 452 4.87 -29.95 23.87
CA SER A 452 4.46 -31.33 23.58
C SER A 452 5.13 -32.31 24.54
N THR A 453 4.53 -33.47 24.72
CA THR A 453 5.11 -34.58 25.50
C THR A 453 5.68 -35.70 24.63
N TYR A 454 5.83 -35.52 23.31
CA TYR A 454 6.43 -36.55 22.44
C TYR A 454 7.87 -36.82 22.82
N THR A 455 8.21 -38.11 22.87
CA THR A 455 9.57 -38.59 23.08
C THR A 455 10.31 -38.78 21.75
N GLY A 456 11.64 -38.91 21.79
CA GLY A 456 12.41 -39.25 20.60
C GLY A 456 11.97 -40.59 19.96
N LYS A 457 11.47 -41.53 20.78
CA LYS A 457 10.88 -42.78 20.31
C LYS A 457 9.60 -42.55 19.51
N ASP A 458 8.66 -41.76 20.04
CA ASP A 458 7.39 -41.43 19.37
C ASP A 458 7.62 -40.83 17.98
N ILE A 459 8.61 -39.91 17.87
CA ILE A 459 9.01 -39.29 16.60
C ILE A 459 9.65 -40.31 15.64
N ASN A 460 10.54 -41.17 16.14
CA ASN A 460 11.15 -42.20 15.30
C ASN A 460 10.12 -43.23 14.79
N ASP A 461 9.12 -43.57 15.60
CA ASP A 461 8.03 -44.45 15.18
C ASP A 461 7.16 -43.80 14.11
N PHE A 462 6.92 -42.49 14.21
CA PHE A 462 6.25 -41.71 13.16
C PHE A 462 7.00 -41.79 11.82
N PHE A 463 8.33 -41.60 11.82
CA PHE A 463 9.13 -41.78 10.61
C PHE A 463 9.00 -43.20 10.05
N ARG A 464 9.16 -44.23 10.88
CA ARG A 464 9.05 -45.63 10.45
C ARG A 464 7.68 -45.96 9.84
N LYS A 465 6.61 -45.39 10.37
CA LYS A 465 5.25 -45.67 9.88
C LYS A 465 4.97 -45.03 8.52
N TYR A 466 5.37 -43.77 8.33
CA TYR A 466 4.97 -42.99 7.16
C TYR A 466 6.05 -42.87 6.08
N SER A 467 7.32 -43.10 6.42
CA SER A 467 8.44 -43.20 5.49
C SER A 467 9.51 -44.16 6.04
N PRO A 468 9.31 -45.49 5.92
CA PRO A 468 10.18 -46.52 6.51
C PRO A 468 11.67 -46.45 6.13
N ASP A 469 11.97 -45.83 4.99
CA ASP A 469 13.30 -45.58 4.43
C ASP A 469 13.83 -44.15 4.71
N SER A 470 13.17 -43.41 5.61
CA SER A 470 13.57 -42.04 5.94
C SER A 470 14.95 -42.00 6.60
N PRO A 471 15.88 -41.15 6.11
CA PRO A 471 17.16 -40.89 6.77
C PRO A 471 17.03 -40.23 8.16
N LEU A 472 15.83 -39.80 8.54
CA LEU A 472 15.56 -39.20 9.86
C LEU A 472 15.35 -40.25 10.96
N ILE A 473 15.19 -41.53 10.63
CA ILE A 473 15.02 -42.58 11.64
C ILE A 473 16.27 -42.62 12.55
N GLY A 474 16.05 -42.47 13.85
CA GLY A 474 17.10 -42.36 14.88
C GLY A 474 17.37 -40.94 15.35
N THR A 475 16.91 -39.92 14.61
CA THR A 475 17.15 -38.49 14.94
C THR A 475 16.12 -37.88 15.87
N GLY A 476 15.06 -38.62 16.24
CA GLY A 476 13.93 -38.07 17.02
C GLY A 476 14.32 -37.34 18.31
N GLN A 477 15.38 -37.76 19.00
CA GLN A 477 15.83 -37.09 20.22
C GLN A 477 16.42 -35.69 19.97
N TYR A 478 17.03 -35.45 18.80
CA TYR A 478 17.55 -34.12 18.44
C TYR A 478 16.43 -33.09 18.36
N PHE A 479 15.28 -33.47 17.78
CA PHE A 479 14.10 -32.62 17.73
C PHE A 479 13.54 -32.30 19.12
N VAL A 480 13.46 -33.29 20.02
CA VAL A 480 13.01 -33.09 21.40
C VAL A 480 13.96 -32.14 22.14
N ASN A 481 15.27 -32.34 22.03
CA ASN A 481 16.27 -31.50 22.67
C ASN A 481 16.18 -30.05 22.21
N ALA A 482 16.12 -29.82 20.89
CA ALA A 482 15.98 -28.48 20.32
C ALA A 482 14.65 -27.83 20.73
N ALA A 483 13.54 -28.57 20.68
CA ALA A 483 12.23 -28.06 21.08
C ALA A 483 12.21 -27.62 22.55
N GLN A 484 12.81 -28.40 23.45
CA GLN A 484 12.95 -28.04 24.86
C GLN A 484 13.83 -26.79 25.04
N LYS A 485 15.01 -26.78 24.41
CA LYS A 485 15.98 -25.67 24.50
C LYS A 485 15.39 -24.33 24.06
N TYR A 486 14.59 -24.32 22.99
CA TYR A 486 14.03 -23.10 22.42
C TYR A 486 12.56 -22.83 22.79
N SER A 487 11.97 -23.66 23.66
CA SER A 487 10.54 -23.56 24.06
C SER A 487 9.60 -23.58 22.87
N LEU A 488 9.76 -24.61 22.04
CA LEU A 488 8.96 -24.89 20.84
C LEU A 488 8.14 -26.17 21.04
N ASN A 489 7.05 -26.28 20.31
CA ASN A 489 6.33 -27.55 20.17
C ASN A 489 7.17 -28.55 19.35
N ALA A 490 7.51 -29.70 19.93
CA ALA A 490 8.32 -30.72 19.26
C ALA A 490 7.63 -31.31 18.02
N GLY A 491 6.29 -31.47 18.06
CA GLY A 491 5.49 -31.94 16.94
C GLY A 491 5.53 -31.00 15.74
N TYR A 492 5.57 -29.69 15.98
CA TYR A 492 5.78 -28.69 14.95
C TYR A 492 7.17 -28.82 14.33
N LEU A 493 8.23 -28.84 15.15
CA LEU A 493 9.60 -28.80 14.64
C LEU A 493 9.90 -30.00 13.74
N VAL A 494 9.40 -31.19 14.10
CA VAL A 494 9.52 -32.38 13.27
C VAL A 494 8.67 -32.31 12.00
N SER A 495 7.43 -31.84 12.10
CA SER A 495 6.51 -31.75 10.95
C SER A 495 7.01 -30.76 9.90
N HIS A 496 7.57 -29.64 10.35
CA HIS A 496 8.22 -28.65 9.51
C HIS A 496 9.43 -29.26 8.79
N ALA A 497 10.35 -29.90 9.52
CA ALA A 497 11.50 -30.58 8.91
C ALA A 497 11.08 -31.64 7.89
N VAL A 498 10.06 -32.45 8.22
CA VAL A 498 9.55 -33.49 7.30
C VAL A 498 9.01 -32.89 6.01
N LEU A 499 8.23 -31.80 6.09
CA LEU A 499 7.67 -31.15 4.91
C LEU A 499 8.78 -30.60 4.00
N GLU A 500 9.68 -29.79 4.55
CA GLU A 500 10.71 -29.06 3.80
C GLU A 500 11.79 -29.97 3.20
N SER A 501 12.04 -31.12 3.82
CA SER A 501 13.06 -32.06 3.37
C SER A 501 12.51 -33.28 2.63
N GLY A 502 11.19 -33.40 2.48
CA GLY A 502 10.57 -34.60 1.95
C GLY A 502 10.95 -35.83 2.78
N TRP A 503 10.67 -35.80 4.08
CA TRP A 503 11.04 -36.86 5.04
C TRP A 503 12.56 -37.09 5.15
N GLY A 504 13.34 -36.03 5.00
CA GLY A 504 14.80 -36.04 5.00
C GLY A 504 15.43 -36.45 3.68
N LYS A 505 14.67 -36.84 2.66
CA LYS A 505 15.21 -37.46 1.43
C LYS A 505 15.70 -36.46 0.39
N SER A 506 15.35 -35.17 0.52
CA SER A 506 15.76 -34.17 -0.46
C SER A 506 17.28 -34.10 -0.55
N ARG A 507 17.78 -33.79 -1.75
CA ARG A 507 19.23 -33.66 -1.98
C ARG A 507 19.87 -32.61 -1.07
N ILE A 508 19.21 -31.48 -0.87
CA ILE A 508 19.67 -30.43 0.06
C ILE A 508 19.75 -30.97 1.49
N ALA A 509 18.73 -31.71 1.95
CA ALA A 509 18.78 -32.34 3.25
C ALA A 509 19.98 -33.29 3.36
N GLN A 510 20.15 -34.22 2.41
CA GLN A 510 21.22 -35.22 2.47
C GLN A 510 22.62 -34.62 2.38
N ASP A 511 22.86 -33.74 1.40
CA ASP A 511 24.19 -33.20 1.11
C ASP A 511 24.59 -32.10 2.10
N LYS A 512 23.61 -31.31 2.58
CA LYS A 512 23.86 -30.11 3.41
C LYS A 512 23.36 -30.22 4.84
N LYS A 513 22.75 -31.34 5.23
CA LYS A 513 22.10 -31.54 6.54
C LYS A 513 21.09 -30.45 6.89
N ASN A 514 20.49 -29.86 5.86
CA ASN A 514 19.56 -28.75 5.98
C ASN A 514 18.12 -29.25 5.75
N LEU A 515 17.43 -29.51 6.86
CA LEU A 515 16.09 -30.08 6.85
C LEU A 515 14.97 -29.07 6.64
N PHE A 516 15.25 -27.78 6.74
CA PHE A 516 14.26 -26.71 6.76
C PHE A 516 14.34 -25.81 5.51
N GLY A 517 15.14 -26.21 4.51
CA GLY A 517 15.37 -25.39 3.32
C GLY A 517 16.02 -24.04 3.64
N PHE A 518 16.74 -23.91 4.76
CA PHE A 518 17.22 -22.61 5.24
C PHE A 518 18.16 -21.95 4.22
N ARG A 519 17.76 -20.76 3.73
CA ARG A 519 18.40 -19.98 2.65
C ARG A 519 18.40 -20.64 1.27
N ALA A 520 17.60 -21.69 1.03
CA ALA A 520 17.37 -22.20 -0.31
C ALA A 520 16.51 -21.19 -1.10
N VAL A 521 17.14 -20.38 -1.94
CA VAL A 521 16.45 -19.36 -2.74
C VAL A 521 15.92 -19.94 -4.05
N ASP A 522 14.75 -19.53 -4.52
CA ASP A 522 14.09 -20.11 -5.70
C ASP A 522 14.95 -20.16 -6.97
N SER A 523 15.81 -19.15 -7.18
CA SER A 523 16.69 -19.06 -8.36
C SER A 523 17.86 -20.03 -8.34
N ASP A 524 18.32 -20.43 -7.14
CA ASP A 524 19.41 -21.39 -6.97
C ASP A 524 19.30 -22.09 -5.59
N PRO A 525 18.31 -22.99 -5.44
CA PRO A 525 17.96 -23.51 -4.12
C PRO A 525 19.12 -24.31 -3.50
N TYR A 526 19.81 -25.10 -4.31
CA TYR A 526 20.88 -25.96 -3.82
C TYR A 526 22.10 -25.16 -3.37
N ASN A 527 22.59 -24.20 -4.17
CA ASN A 527 23.79 -23.45 -3.78
C ASN A 527 23.48 -22.41 -2.69
N GLY A 528 22.30 -21.80 -2.70
CA GLY A 528 21.88 -20.85 -1.66
C GLY A 528 21.67 -21.49 -0.29
N ALA A 529 21.26 -22.77 -0.25
CA ALA A 529 21.00 -23.47 1.00
C ALA A 529 22.23 -23.52 1.92
N THR A 530 22.02 -23.22 3.19
CA THR A 530 23.06 -23.33 4.21
C THR A 530 23.44 -24.80 4.43
N ALA A 531 24.72 -25.07 4.61
CA ALA A 531 25.22 -26.40 4.96
C ALA A 531 25.61 -26.48 6.43
N PHE A 532 25.25 -27.59 7.06
CA PHE A 532 25.58 -27.94 8.44
C PHE A 532 26.38 -29.24 8.44
N ASN A 533 27.17 -29.49 9.49
CA ASN A 533 28.00 -30.68 9.57
C ASN A 533 27.18 -31.93 9.94
N THR A 534 26.16 -31.75 10.78
CA THR A 534 25.30 -32.84 11.26
C THR A 534 23.83 -32.46 11.24
N TRP A 535 22.96 -33.48 11.33
CA TRP A 535 21.51 -33.25 11.48
C TRP A 535 21.19 -32.47 12.75
N GLU A 536 21.84 -32.81 13.87
CA GLU A 536 21.61 -32.16 15.17
C GLU A 536 21.96 -30.66 15.10
N GLU A 537 23.09 -30.32 14.48
CA GLU A 537 23.50 -28.92 14.28
C GLU A 537 22.47 -28.15 13.44
N GLY A 538 22.03 -28.72 12.31
CA GLY A 538 21.04 -28.08 11.44
C GLY A 538 19.68 -27.89 12.13
N ILE A 539 19.24 -28.88 12.91
CA ILE A 539 18.00 -28.82 13.71
C ILE A 539 18.11 -27.73 14.79
N ASP A 540 19.19 -27.72 15.58
CA ASP A 540 19.39 -26.73 16.64
C ASP A 540 19.45 -25.30 16.08
N PHE A 541 20.19 -25.09 14.98
CA PHE A 541 20.30 -23.79 14.34
C PHE A 541 18.95 -23.28 13.82
N CYS A 542 18.21 -24.12 13.08
CA CYS A 542 16.93 -23.70 12.51
C CYS A 542 15.89 -23.46 13.61
N ALA A 543 15.87 -24.27 14.67
CA ALA A 543 15.01 -24.06 15.83
C ALA A 543 15.28 -22.71 16.51
N SER A 544 16.56 -22.36 16.69
CA SER A 544 16.97 -21.04 17.20
C SER A 544 16.51 -19.90 16.30
N TYR A 545 16.68 -20.04 14.99
CA TYR A 545 16.26 -19.02 14.02
C TYR A 545 14.74 -18.79 14.03
N ILE A 546 13.96 -19.88 14.07
CA ILE A 546 12.50 -19.83 14.18
C ILE A 546 12.08 -19.12 15.47
N ASP A 547 12.65 -19.50 16.61
CA ASP A 547 12.35 -18.89 17.90
C ASP A 547 12.63 -17.37 17.89
N GLN A 548 13.76 -16.94 17.34
CA GLN A 548 14.18 -15.54 17.36
C GLN A 548 13.38 -14.64 16.41
N ASN A 549 12.97 -15.14 15.25
CA ASN A 549 12.41 -14.31 14.18
C ASN A 549 10.89 -14.47 14.06
N TYR A 550 10.38 -15.70 14.18
CA TYR A 550 8.98 -16.02 13.88
C TYR A 550 8.10 -16.13 15.11
N LEU A 551 8.62 -16.57 16.25
CA LEU A 551 7.82 -16.79 17.47
C LEU A 551 8.09 -15.76 18.57
N ASN A 552 9.06 -14.88 18.39
CA ASN A 552 9.36 -13.81 19.31
C ASN A 552 8.62 -12.54 18.86
N PRO A 553 7.79 -11.90 19.71
CA PRO A 553 7.10 -10.65 19.36
C PRO A 553 8.00 -9.48 18.95
N LYS A 554 9.32 -9.56 19.21
CA LYS A 554 10.33 -8.59 18.74
C LYS A 554 11.02 -8.99 17.43
N GLY A 555 10.72 -10.17 16.90
CA GLY A 555 11.26 -10.67 15.64
C GLY A 555 10.66 -9.93 14.46
N TRP A 556 11.47 -9.67 13.43
CA TRP A 556 11.05 -8.87 12.27
C TRP A 556 10.07 -9.60 11.33
N THR A 557 9.92 -10.93 11.46
CA THR A 557 8.92 -11.74 10.74
C THR A 557 7.75 -12.18 11.62
N TYR A 558 7.66 -11.67 12.85
CA TYR A 558 6.59 -12.06 13.77
C TYR A 558 5.23 -11.52 13.31
N ASN A 559 4.28 -12.43 13.09
CA ASN A 559 2.89 -12.13 12.79
C ASN A 559 1.93 -12.94 13.69
N GLY A 560 2.41 -13.35 14.87
CA GLY A 560 1.76 -14.31 15.77
C GLY A 560 2.55 -15.63 15.87
N GLY A 561 2.62 -16.21 17.06
CA GLY A 561 3.45 -17.39 17.34
C GLY A 561 2.88 -18.74 16.85
N ASN A 562 2.04 -18.77 15.82
CA ASN A 562 1.43 -19.99 15.25
C ASN A 562 1.89 -20.22 13.79
N LEU A 563 1.57 -21.38 13.18
CA LEU A 563 1.88 -21.63 11.76
C LEU A 563 1.10 -20.66 10.87
N GLY A 564 -0.21 -20.62 11.09
CA GLY A 564 -1.13 -19.69 10.47
C GLY A 564 -1.17 -19.75 8.95
N ASP A 565 -1.52 -18.61 8.38
CA ASP A 565 -2.00 -18.45 7.02
C ASP A 565 -1.49 -17.13 6.42
N LYS A 566 -2.12 -16.64 5.35
CA LYS A 566 -1.71 -15.38 4.72
C LYS A 566 -2.12 -14.12 5.48
N SER A 567 -2.85 -14.26 6.59
CA SER A 567 -3.26 -13.18 7.48
C SER A 567 -2.47 -13.09 8.78
N GLN A 568 -2.02 -14.22 9.31
CA GLN A 568 -1.32 -14.30 10.58
C GLN A 568 -0.41 -15.52 10.69
N GLY A 569 0.47 -15.52 11.69
CA GLY A 569 1.40 -16.61 11.94
C GLY A 569 2.61 -16.60 11.00
N MET A 570 3.36 -17.69 11.00
CA MET A 570 4.58 -17.83 10.22
C MET A 570 4.34 -17.69 8.71
N ASN A 571 3.23 -18.23 8.19
CA ASN A 571 2.97 -18.32 6.74
C ASN A 571 2.79 -16.96 6.04
N VAL A 572 2.59 -15.87 6.79
CA VAL A 572 2.58 -14.51 6.23
C VAL A 572 3.89 -14.20 5.52
N MET A 573 5.01 -14.63 6.10
CA MET A 573 6.37 -14.27 5.65
C MET A 573 7.30 -15.46 5.38
N TYR A 574 6.87 -16.70 5.67
CA TYR A 574 7.71 -17.89 5.56
C TYR A 574 7.74 -18.50 4.15
N ALA A 575 6.57 -18.81 3.58
CA ALA A 575 6.44 -19.53 2.32
C ALA A 575 5.57 -18.74 1.33
N SER A 576 5.74 -18.95 0.02
CA SER A 576 4.76 -18.47 -0.97
C SER A 576 3.50 -19.34 -0.98
N ASP A 577 3.61 -20.62 -0.62
CA ASP A 577 2.47 -21.54 -0.55
C ASP A 577 1.50 -21.14 0.57
N GLU A 578 0.30 -20.71 0.18
CA GLU A 578 -0.82 -20.38 1.07
C GLU A 578 -1.27 -21.54 1.96
N ASN A 579 -0.95 -22.77 1.58
CA ASN A 579 -1.30 -23.98 2.34
C ASN A 579 -0.14 -24.52 3.18
N TRP A 580 1.00 -23.83 3.25
CA TRP A 580 2.17 -24.28 4.02
C TRP A 580 1.84 -24.59 5.49
N GLY A 581 1.15 -23.68 6.17
CA GLY A 581 0.74 -23.86 7.57
C GLY A 581 -0.19 -25.06 7.75
N GLN A 582 -1.19 -25.19 6.88
CA GLN A 582 -2.13 -26.31 6.86
C GLN A 582 -1.42 -27.65 6.63
N GLN A 583 -0.42 -27.71 5.74
CA GLN A 583 0.34 -28.93 5.46
C GLN A 583 1.15 -29.38 6.69
N ILE A 584 1.81 -28.45 7.38
CA ILE A 584 2.51 -28.77 8.64
C ILE A 584 1.50 -29.17 9.72
N GLY A 585 0.38 -28.45 9.87
CA GLY A 585 -0.70 -28.79 10.81
C GLY A 585 -1.27 -30.19 10.56
N SER A 586 -1.35 -30.60 9.29
CA SER A 586 -1.79 -31.95 8.90
C SER A 586 -0.80 -33.04 9.29
N LEU A 587 0.51 -32.77 9.17
CA LEU A 587 1.56 -33.68 9.65
C LEU A 587 1.55 -33.79 11.18
N MET A 588 1.34 -32.67 11.88
CA MET A 588 1.17 -32.64 13.34
C MET A 588 -0.05 -33.47 13.76
N ASN A 589 -1.17 -33.36 13.04
CA ASN A 589 -2.36 -34.17 13.29
C ASN A 589 -2.09 -35.67 13.13
N ARG A 590 -1.32 -36.08 12.11
CA ARG A 590 -0.94 -37.49 11.90
C ARG A 590 -0.01 -38.00 13.00
N LEU A 591 0.98 -37.20 13.40
CA LEU A 591 1.89 -37.52 14.50
C LEU A 591 1.12 -37.69 15.81
N ASP A 592 0.19 -36.78 16.10
CA ASP A 592 -0.62 -36.80 17.31
C ASP A 592 -1.58 -37.99 17.34
N ALA A 593 -2.30 -38.24 16.24
CA ALA A 593 -3.20 -39.38 16.12
C ALA A 593 -2.47 -40.73 16.29
N MET A 594 -1.23 -40.84 15.82
CA MET A 594 -0.41 -42.04 16.03
C MET A 594 0.00 -42.23 17.51
N ASN A 595 0.14 -41.13 18.25
CA ASN A 595 0.63 -41.13 19.63
C ASN A 595 -0.48 -40.97 20.67
N GLY A 596 -1.73 -41.24 20.29
CA GLY A 596 -2.88 -41.31 21.20
C GLY A 596 -3.61 -39.99 21.43
N GLY A 597 -3.40 -38.96 20.60
CA GLY A 597 -4.16 -37.71 20.69
C GLY A 597 -3.79 -36.84 21.89
N LYS A 598 -2.49 -36.70 22.18
CA LYS A 598 -1.98 -36.07 23.42
C LYS A 598 -1.99 -34.53 23.36
N ASP A 599 -1.85 -33.95 22.18
CA ASP A 599 -1.71 -32.51 21.98
C ASP A 599 -2.93 -31.86 21.30
N LEU A 600 -3.70 -32.61 20.50
CA LEU A 600 -4.92 -32.11 19.86
C LEU A 600 -5.92 -31.65 20.93
N ASN A 601 -6.42 -30.42 20.80
CA ASN A 601 -7.36 -29.80 21.74
C ASN A 601 -6.88 -29.73 23.21
N LYS A 602 -5.57 -29.89 23.46
CA LYS A 602 -4.97 -29.73 24.79
C LYS A 602 -5.23 -28.34 25.40
N TYR A 603 -5.33 -27.32 24.55
CA TYR A 603 -5.69 -25.96 24.94
C TYR A 603 -6.91 -25.51 24.16
N GLN A 604 -7.80 -24.75 24.79
CA GLN A 604 -8.80 -24.00 24.05
C GLN A 604 -8.12 -22.86 23.30
N LEU A 605 -8.45 -22.68 22.02
CA LEU A 605 -7.90 -21.59 21.22
C LEU A 605 -8.82 -20.36 21.25
N GLY A 606 -8.21 -19.19 21.15
CA GLY A 606 -8.90 -17.93 20.96
C GLY A 606 -8.06 -16.96 20.15
N MET A 607 -8.63 -15.82 19.78
CA MET A 607 -7.98 -14.76 19.03
C MET A 607 -8.04 -13.47 19.84
N LEU A 608 -6.88 -12.93 20.20
CA LEU A 608 -6.77 -11.57 20.68
C LEU A 608 -6.98 -10.63 19.51
N GLN A 609 -7.85 -9.63 19.69
CA GLN A 609 -8.08 -8.59 18.69
C GLN A 609 -6.97 -7.52 18.75
N GLN A 610 -6.69 -6.88 17.62
CA GLN A 610 -5.81 -5.72 17.56
C GLN A 610 -6.19 -4.68 18.63
N GLY A 611 -5.20 -4.21 19.39
CA GLY A 611 -5.40 -3.27 20.50
C GLY A 611 -5.68 -3.91 21.85
N SER A 612 -5.96 -5.23 21.91
CA SER A 612 -6.13 -5.94 23.18
C SER A 612 -4.88 -5.82 24.07
N VAL A 613 -5.12 -5.65 25.36
CA VAL A 613 -4.06 -5.47 26.36
C VAL A 613 -3.70 -6.81 26.98
N LEU A 614 -2.39 -7.11 27.01
CA LEU A 614 -1.80 -8.21 27.75
C LEU A 614 -1.25 -7.71 29.07
N TYR A 615 -1.46 -8.48 30.13
CA TYR A 615 -0.94 -8.25 31.47
C TYR A 615 0.10 -9.32 31.83
N LYS A 616 1.17 -8.93 32.53
CA LYS A 616 2.21 -9.85 33.02
C LYS A 616 1.74 -10.64 34.23
N ASN A 617 0.85 -10.04 35.02
CA ASN A 617 0.24 -10.63 36.20
C ASN A 617 -1.15 -10.00 36.43
N LEU A 618 -1.92 -10.59 37.34
CA LEU A 618 -3.27 -10.12 37.68
C LEU A 618 -3.30 -8.89 38.59
N ALA A 619 -2.14 -8.37 39.02
CA ALA A 619 -2.03 -7.08 39.71
C ALA A 619 -2.07 -5.89 38.73
N ASN A 620 -2.49 -6.13 37.48
CA ASN A 620 -2.62 -5.16 36.38
C ASN A 620 -1.30 -4.58 35.86
N GLU A 621 -0.17 -5.27 36.01
CA GLU A 621 1.06 -4.85 35.34
C GLU A 621 0.96 -5.12 33.83
N GLN A 622 0.80 -4.04 33.06
CA GLN A 622 0.68 -4.12 31.61
C GLN A 622 1.98 -4.66 30.98
N ALA A 623 1.84 -5.69 30.14
CA ALA A 623 2.92 -6.24 29.35
C ALA A 623 3.11 -5.46 28.05
N SER A 624 2.03 -5.32 27.29
CA SER A 624 1.96 -4.64 25.98
C SER A 624 0.53 -4.68 25.44
N SER A 625 0.24 -3.87 24.41
CA SER A 625 -0.93 -4.07 23.53
C SER A 625 -0.52 -4.88 22.30
N VAL A 626 -1.42 -5.71 21.77
CA VAL A 626 -1.18 -6.42 20.50
C VAL A 626 -1.42 -5.51 19.29
N SER A 627 -0.52 -5.52 18.33
CA SER A 627 -0.58 -4.64 17.13
C SER A 627 -1.41 -5.20 15.99
N SER A 628 -1.80 -6.47 16.07
CA SER A 628 -2.60 -7.21 15.09
C SER A 628 -3.46 -8.24 15.82
N ASN A 629 -4.35 -8.92 15.09
CA ASN A 629 -5.02 -10.10 15.61
C ASN A 629 -4.00 -11.23 15.80
N ILE A 630 -4.05 -11.93 16.94
CA ILE A 630 -3.09 -13.00 17.28
C ILE A 630 -3.83 -14.17 17.92
N MET A 631 -3.63 -15.39 17.38
CA MET A 631 -4.10 -16.61 18.02
C MET A 631 -3.38 -16.88 19.34
N VAL A 632 -4.14 -17.34 20.33
CA VAL A 632 -3.68 -17.65 21.68
C VAL A 632 -4.19 -18.99 22.16
N ALA A 633 -3.40 -19.66 23.00
CA ALA A 633 -3.75 -20.87 23.71
C ALA A 633 -4.14 -20.52 25.15
N ILE A 634 -5.38 -20.81 25.52
CA ILE A 634 -5.95 -20.55 26.83
C ILE A 634 -5.62 -21.72 27.75
N LYS A 635 -4.86 -21.46 28.82
CA LYS A 635 -4.56 -22.45 29.86
C LYS A 635 -5.75 -22.67 30.78
N ARG A 636 -6.39 -21.57 31.21
CA ARG A 636 -7.57 -21.58 32.08
C ARG A 636 -8.24 -20.21 32.16
N THR A 637 -9.48 -20.21 32.60
CA THR A 637 -10.24 -19.01 33.01
C THR A 637 -9.97 -18.70 34.47
N ILE A 638 -9.79 -17.42 34.80
CA ILE A 638 -9.56 -16.92 36.16
C ILE A 638 -10.60 -15.86 36.48
N GLN A 639 -11.25 -16.00 37.64
CA GLN A 639 -12.17 -15.01 38.18
C GLN A 639 -11.45 -14.14 39.21
N THR A 640 -11.58 -12.82 39.07
CA THR A 640 -11.00 -11.82 39.99
C THR A 640 -12.05 -10.78 40.36
N SER A 641 -11.78 -9.96 41.39
CA SER A 641 -12.62 -8.80 41.71
C SER A 641 -12.70 -7.77 40.57
N ASN A 642 -11.73 -7.78 39.67
CA ASN A 642 -11.62 -6.85 38.54
C ASN A 642 -12.15 -7.45 37.21
N GLY A 643 -12.84 -8.59 37.27
CA GLY A 643 -13.45 -9.27 36.13
C GLY A 643 -12.84 -10.64 35.81
N THR A 644 -13.27 -11.20 34.67
CA THR A 644 -12.81 -12.49 34.16
C THR A 644 -11.59 -12.32 33.25
N TYR A 645 -10.57 -13.13 33.48
CA TYR A 645 -9.34 -13.16 32.68
C TYR A 645 -9.08 -14.56 32.14
N TYR A 646 -8.40 -14.63 31.01
CA TYR A 646 -7.75 -15.86 30.54
C TYR A 646 -6.27 -15.83 30.90
N GLU A 647 -5.77 -16.93 31.44
CA GLU A 647 -4.34 -17.21 31.47
C GLU A 647 -3.93 -17.82 30.14
N LEU A 648 -3.01 -17.18 29.44
CA LEU A 648 -2.58 -17.53 28.10
C LEU A 648 -1.15 -18.03 28.10
N VAL A 649 -0.83 -18.93 27.17
CA VAL A 649 0.56 -19.26 26.85
C VAL A 649 1.21 -18.03 26.20
N SER A 650 2.36 -17.61 26.72
CA SER A 650 3.05 -16.40 26.27
C SER A 650 3.97 -16.69 25.09
N ASP A 651 3.89 -15.89 24.03
CA ASP A 651 4.88 -15.86 22.94
C ASP A 651 6.21 -15.20 23.36
N ASN A 652 6.23 -14.49 24.49
CA ASN A 652 7.46 -13.93 25.05
C ASN A 652 8.02 -14.88 26.11
N LYS A 653 9.18 -15.50 25.84
CA LYS A 653 9.86 -16.45 26.75
C LYS A 653 10.25 -15.88 28.11
N ALA A 654 10.25 -14.56 28.28
CA ALA A 654 10.44 -13.95 29.60
C ALA A 654 9.31 -14.29 30.59
N TYR A 655 8.15 -14.74 30.07
CA TYR A 655 6.98 -15.08 30.87
C TYR A 655 6.47 -16.46 30.47
N THR A 656 6.13 -17.29 31.45
CA THR A 656 5.47 -18.59 31.19
C THR A 656 4.00 -18.41 30.83
N SER A 657 3.37 -17.37 31.37
CA SER A 657 1.98 -16.99 31.13
C SER A 657 1.86 -15.48 31.00
N VAL A 658 0.88 -15.04 30.22
CA VAL A 658 0.34 -13.68 30.22
C VAL A 658 -1.16 -13.75 30.39
N TYR A 659 -1.79 -12.63 30.72
CA TYR A 659 -3.22 -12.57 31.00
C TYR A 659 -3.91 -11.58 30.08
N ALA A 660 -5.13 -11.89 29.67
CA ALA A 660 -5.99 -10.97 28.93
C ALA A 660 -7.39 -10.99 29.54
N LYS A 661 -8.13 -9.87 29.46
CA LYS A 661 -9.54 -9.87 29.84
C LYS A 661 -10.32 -10.77 28.89
N ALA A 662 -11.27 -11.54 29.40
CA ALA A 662 -11.97 -12.53 28.59
C ALA A 662 -12.78 -11.92 27.43
N ASP A 663 -13.33 -10.71 27.61
CA ASP A 663 -14.04 -9.96 26.58
C ASP A 663 -13.15 -9.51 25.40
N SER A 664 -11.83 -9.48 25.60
CA SER A 664 -10.84 -9.10 24.58
C SER A 664 -10.34 -10.28 23.73
N VAL A 665 -10.83 -11.49 24.01
CA VAL A 665 -10.45 -12.74 23.33
C VAL A 665 -11.69 -13.35 22.66
N LYS A 666 -11.71 -13.38 21.32
CA LYS A 666 -12.73 -14.12 20.56
C LYS A 666 -12.39 -15.61 20.60
N LEU A 667 -13.21 -16.44 21.25
CA LEU A 667 -13.06 -17.89 21.18
C LEU A 667 -13.27 -18.37 19.74
N VAL A 668 -12.47 -19.34 19.30
CA VAL A 668 -12.58 -19.91 17.94
C VAL A 668 -13.06 -21.36 18.00
N SER A 669 -13.76 -21.78 16.95
CA SER A 669 -14.10 -23.19 16.75
C SER A 669 -12.96 -23.90 16.03
N SER A 670 -12.21 -24.73 16.75
CA SER A 670 -11.12 -25.54 16.20
C SER A 670 -11.48 -27.02 16.11
N TYR A 671 -10.97 -27.72 15.10
CA TYR A 671 -11.25 -29.14 14.81
C TYR A 671 -10.00 -30.02 14.78
#